data_AF-A0A345HWD6-F1
#
_entry.id   AF-A0A345HWD6-F1
#
_cell.length_a   1.000
_cell.length_b   1.000
_cell.length_c   1.000
_cell.angle_alpha   90.00
_cell.angle_beta   90.00
_cell.angle_gamma   90.00
#
_symmetry.space_group_name_H-M   'P 1'
#
loop_
_entity.id
_entity.type
_entity.pdbx_description
1 polymer ?
#
loop_
_entity_poly.entity_id
_entity_poly.type
_entity_poly.pdbx_seq_one_letter_code
_entity_poly.pdbx_strand_id
1 'polypeptide(L)'
;MLSGVAVTAPPARAAAAAEDFTLSLNAAELGLDPAVIRRTVPEIQAEISKAGSLSASLKQSMTDNPVTKSGYDDDDWVDFKGSLSSASDGSSMTLTVPGSEIQASASWWAKFGAMVVGGLAGYGLRMLCIGGLTSSGVGAATIPLICTPLGGASAGFFASVITHAIDKDLDTATAWRDIVLATLAGMALGYLWEKYFVGFAKEYLPAAFKKLGTWLASKVPSIGSRFGTPLAEAARETSGIMIELEELLDEAMAEWGSEAGSSQMVAIASYIHPGADPAAWNRLIGARSDKVSVMVANVLNGPDSKRNSAWADVINRGHASGKRVLGYVPTGYLGHTGITTRLGSTSMADWIAQIQQDVDAWYELYGDSIGGIFFDEGYNVCGIDNDYANFYKEINRYAKVRHPGAMTVLNPGTVVPQCYEDTADVLMTYESDYAAYYGRNSNAALNYKPLDWTPADPSKIWHIIYDVPASEVARVAATSKERGAGYIQITDDIMPNPYDTLPSGDYWTAHQNAVSGGVPIIAPPSPYSDTQGPPIEPATDLTVTKVDYTSVSLSWTRSTTGIARYYIVLNGKTVASLPGRFHTTTIGGLNPGGNTYTLSVVAQNFYGTVAPSSNTVSAKTLTLTGGKTVTNAKVTRSGGNVTYSADFLVPYSFHRVYVSPTVKPASCWLIATDSPADPFCGTWVIENTTLLSYAGATSGQWSWNPIAYVPPTINGYTYSWTVKASDVVGSSDYISFQGEGYGPLTNVYTAK
;
A
#
# COMPACT_ATOMS: atom_id res chain seq x y z
N MET A 1 -13.55 1.41 41.70
CA MET A 1 -13.87 1.10 43.11
C MET A 1 -14.89 2.10 43.60
N LEU A 2 -16.03 1.59 44.08
CA LEU A 2 -16.97 2.13 45.10
C LEU A 2 -18.43 1.94 44.66
N SER A 3 -18.95 0.81 45.11
CA SER A 3 -20.37 0.50 45.19
C SER A 3 -21.01 1.17 46.41
N GLY A 4 -22.26 1.62 46.24
CA GLY A 4 -23.27 1.63 47.29
C GLY A 4 -23.35 2.86 48.19
N VAL A 5 -24.24 3.80 47.86
CA VAL A 5 -25.08 4.49 48.84
C VAL A 5 -26.48 4.65 48.24
N ALA A 6 -27.45 3.95 48.82
CA ALA A 6 -28.87 4.24 48.61
C ALA A 6 -29.23 5.50 49.40
N VAL A 7 -29.76 6.54 48.72
CA VAL A 7 -30.53 7.59 49.37
C VAL A 7 -31.82 7.79 48.60
N THR A 8 -32.89 7.19 49.09
CA THR A 8 -34.25 7.66 48.89
C THR A 8 -34.45 8.91 49.74
N ALA A 9 -34.57 10.09 49.13
CA ALA A 9 -35.11 11.30 49.74
C ALA A 9 -35.76 12.19 48.66
N PRO A 10 -36.91 12.83 48.94
CA PRO A 10 -37.82 13.36 47.93
C PRO A 10 -37.26 14.63 47.26
N PRO A 11 -37.56 14.92 45.98
CA PRO A 11 -37.23 16.22 45.42
C PRO A 11 -38.08 17.28 46.13
N ALA A 12 -37.39 18.18 46.83
CA ALA A 12 -37.97 19.43 47.29
C ALA A 12 -38.53 20.18 46.08
N ARG A 13 -39.77 20.65 46.22
CA ARG A 13 -40.57 21.41 45.26
C ARG A 13 -39.74 22.43 44.49
N ALA A 14 -39.71 22.34 43.16
CA ALA A 14 -39.64 23.54 42.36
C ALA A 14 -40.93 24.33 42.65
N ALA A 15 -40.80 25.52 43.24
CA ALA A 15 -41.85 26.52 43.14
C ALA A 15 -42.19 26.65 41.65
N ALA A 16 -43.47 26.53 41.29
CA ALA A 16 -43.94 26.85 39.95
C ALA A 16 -43.46 28.28 39.64
N ALA A 17 -42.41 28.40 38.84
CA ALA A 17 -41.82 29.68 38.55
C ALA A 17 -42.77 30.38 37.58
N ALA A 18 -43.41 31.45 38.03
CA ALA A 18 -44.12 32.39 37.18
C ALA A 18 -43.18 33.18 36.24
N GLU A 19 -41.89 32.81 36.20
CA GLU A 19 -40.82 33.46 35.44
C GLU A 19 -40.34 32.55 34.31
N ASP A 20 -40.07 33.14 33.15
CA ASP A 20 -39.56 32.43 31.98
C ASP A 20 -38.19 31.81 32.25
N PHE A 21 -37.97 30.62 31.69
CA PHE A 21 -36.66 29.99 31.69
C PHE A 21 -35.85 30.49 30.50
N THR A 22 -34.70 31.11 30.78
CA THR A 22 -33.79 31.62 29.73
C THR A 22 -32.42 30.97 29.83
N LEU A 23 -31.88 30.51 28.70
CA LEU A 23 -30.50 30.05 28.58
C LEU A 23 -29.82 30.78 27.41
N SER A 24 -28.66 31.38 27.68
CA SER A 24 -27.93 32.19 26.69
C SER A 24 -26.55 31.61 26.39
N LEU A 25 -26.19 31.66 25.10
CA LEU A 25 -24.90 31.27 24.54
C LEU A 25 -24.29 32.50 23.86
N ASN A 26 -23.10 32.90 24.27
CA ASN A 26 -22.45 34.10 23.76
C ASN A 26 -21.59 33.79 22.53
N ALA A 27 -21.52 34.73 21.58
CA ALA A 27 -20.72 34.61 20.35
C ALA A 27 -19.25 34.33 20.67
N ALA A 28 -18.69 35.08 21.62
CA ALA A 28 -17.30 34.96 22.05
C ALA A 28 -16.99 33.60 22.69
N GLU A 29 -17.97 32.97 23.35
CA GLU A 29 -17.79 31.65 23.97
C GLU A 29 -17.57 30.55 22.93
N LEU A 30 -18.09 30.73 21.70
CA LEU A 30 -17.89 29.81 20.59
C LEU A 30 -16.87 30.29 19.54
N GLY A 31 -16.34 31.51 19.67
CA GLY A 31 -15.49 32.13 18.65
C GLY A 31 -16.26 32.51 17.38
N LEU A 32 -17.56 32.78 17.49
CA LEU A 32 -18.42 33.20 16.38
C LEU A 32 -18.32 34.71 16.15
N ASP A 33 -18.33 35.12 14.88
CA ASP A 33 -18.58 36.51 14.51
C ASP A 33 -20.04 36.87 14.88
N PRO A 34 -20.29 37.93 15.67
CA PRO A 34 -21.63 38.40 15.99
C PRO A 34 -22.54 38.61 14.76
N ALA A 35 -21.98 38.88 13.58
CA ALA A 35 -22.73 38.97 12.32
C ALA A 35 -23.40 37.66 11.91
N VAL A 36 -22.78 36.50 12.21
CA VAL A 36 -23.36 35.18 11.94
C VAL A 36 -24.60 34.99 12.80
N ILE A 37 -24.55 35.34 14.09
CA ILE A 37 -25.69 35.23 15.00
C ILE A 37 -26.86 36.12 14.55
N ARG A 38 -26.59 37.38 14.20
CA ARG A 38 -27.66 38.31 13.74
C ARG A 38 -28.39 37.83 12.50
N ARG A 39 -27.71 37.08 11.63
CA ARG A 39 -28.29 36.54 10.39
C ARG A 39 -29.02 35.23 10.63
N THR A 40 -28.38 34.29 11.33
CA THR A 40 -28.85 32.91 11.40
C THR A 40 -29.93 32.70 12.47
N VAL A 41 -29.90 33.43 13.59
CA VAL A 41 -30.90 33.24 14.66
C VAL A 41 -32.33 33.55 14.20
N PRO A 42 -32.61 34.64 13.45
CA PRO A 42 -33.94 34.87 12.87
C PRO A 42 -34.38 33.75 11.92
N GLU A 43 -33.46 33.15 11.16
CA GLU A 43 -33.76 32.04 10.25
C GLU A 43 -34.16 30.79 11.04
N ILE A 44 -33.41 30.42 12.08
CA ILE A 44 -33.74 29.31 12.98
C ILE A 44 -35.06 29.58 13.71
N GLN A 45 -35.31 30.81 14.16
CA GLN A 45 -36.59 31.18 14.78
C GLN A 45 -37.77 31.07 13.80
N ALA A 46 -37.55 31.35 12.51
CA ALA A 46 -38.57 31.12 11.48
C ALA A 46 -38.82 29.62 11.25
N GLU A 47 -37.78 28.78 11.28
CA GLU A 47 -37.89 27.32 11.25
C GLU A 47 -38.71 26.80 12.45
N ILE A 48 -38.41 27.29 13.66
CA ILE A 48 -39.15 26.98 14.90
C ILE A 48 -40.62 27.38 14.77
N SER A 49 -40.88 28.57 14.25
CA SER A 49 -42.25 29.08 14.07
C SER A 49 -43.02 28.24 13.05
N LYS A 50 -42.34 27.78 11.98
CA LYS A 50 -42.92 26.89 10.96
C LYS A 50 -43.22 25.50 11.50
N ALA A 51 -42.39 24.98 12.41
CA ALA A 51 -42.65 23.72 13.12
C ALA A 51 -43.76 23.85 14.17
N GLY A 52 -44.21 25.06 14.48
CA GLY A 52 -45.29 25.36 15.42
C GLY A 52 -44.84 25.48 16.89
N SER A 53 -43.69 24.91 17.24
CA SER A 53 -43.04 25.07 18.54
C SER A 53 -41.55 24.69 18.46
N LEU A 54 -40.77 25.14 19.44
CA LEU A 54 -39.37 24.78 19.63
C LEU A 54 -39.23 23.28 19.89
N SER A 55 -40.14 22.69 20.66
CA SER A 55 -40.15 21.23 20.86
C SER A 55 -40.42 20.46 19.59
N ALA A 56 -41.39 20.87 18.78
CA ALA A 56 -41.64 20.26 17.49
C ALA A 56 -40.46 20.42 16.52
N SER A 57 -39.78 21.58 16.51
CA SER A 57 -38.63 21.81 15.64
C SER A 57 -37.44 20.92 15.99
N LEU A 58 -37.17 20.74 17.28
CA LEU A 58 -36.08 19.88 17.75
C LEU A 58 -36.39 18.41 17.53
N LYS A 59 -37.64 17.98 17.76
CA LYS A 59 -38.13 16.63 17.40
C LYS A 59 -37.90 16.35 15.92
N GLN A 60 -38.41 17.22 15.05
CA GLN A 60 -38.27 17.07 13.61
C GLN A 60 -36.80 16.96 13.20
N SER A 61 -35.94 17.80 13.78
CA SER A 61 -34.51 17.77 13.50
C SER A 61 -33.83 16.46 13.93
N MET A 62 -34.27 15.83 15.02
CA MET A 62 -33.77 14.54 15.51
C MET A 62 -34.36 13.37 14.71
N THR A 63 -35.61 13.47 14.27
CA THR A 63 -36.26 12.47 13.41
C THR A 63 -35.67 12.46 12.01
N ASP A 64 -35.39 13.63 11.42
CA ASP A 64 -34.79 13.76 10.09
C ASP A 64 -33.32 13.33 10.06
N ASN A 65 -32.67 13.25 11.22
CA ASN A 65 -31.27 12.88 11.37
C ASN A 65 -31.10 11.88 12.56
N PRO A 66 -31.64 10.65 12.45
CA PRO A 66 -31.75 9.74 13.59
C PRO A 66 -30.38 9.25 14.07
N VAL A 67 -30.19 9.31 15.39
CA VAL A 67 -28.94 8.96 16.10
C VAL A 67 -29.04 7.55 16.73
N THR A 68 -29.84 6.63 16.20
CA THR A 68 -29.78 5.18 16.53
C THR A 68 -30.43 4.36 15.40
N LYS A 69 -30.08 3.06 15.30
CA LYS A 69 -30.77 2.10 14.41
C LYS A 69 -32.22 1.79 14.83
N SER A 70 -32.59 2.07 16.09
CA SER A 70 -33.92 1.79 16.65
C SER A 70 -34.91 2.96 16.47
N GLY A 71 -34.45 4.11 15.98
CA GLY A 71 -35.24 5.34 16.00
C GLY A 71 -35.25 5.99 17.39
N TYR A 72 -35.55 7.28 17.43
CA TYR A 72 -35.76 8.03 18.67
C TYR A 72 -37.16 7.71 19.21
N ASP A 73 -37.26 7.29 20.48
CA ASP A 73 -38.52 7.01 21.17
C ASP A 73 -39.08 8.30 21.80
N ASP A 74 -40.21 8.80 21.28
CA ASP A 74 -40.85 10.06 21.67
C ASP A 74 -42.14 9.89 22.49
N ASP A 75 -42.47 8.65 22.92
CA ASP A 75 -43.78 8.28 23.49
C ASP A 75 -44.13 9.01 24.82
N ASP A 76 -43.15 9.66 25.47
CA ASP A 76 -43.28 10.37 26.75
C ASP A 76 -43.05 11.89 26.65
N TRP A 77 -43.03 12.46 25.44
CA TRP A 77 -42.63 13.85 25.23
C TRP A 77 -43.74 14.87 25.56
N VAL A 78 -43.40 15.92 26.31
CA VAL A 78 -44.29 17.05 26.57
C VAL A 78 -43.86 18.27 25.75
N ASP A 79 -44.74 18.74 24.86
CA ASP A 79 -44.46 19.89 24.01
C ASP A 79 -44.48 21.22 24.74
N PHE A 80 -43.60 22.13 24.33
CA PHE A 80 -43.53 23.50 24.79
C PHE A 80 -43.17 24.43 23.63
N LYS A 81 -43.71 25.65 23.65
CA LYS A 81 -43.59 26.61 22.56
C LYS A 81 -42.16 27.09 22.41
N GLY A 82 -41.59 27.68 23.45
CA GLY A 82 -40.24 28.24 23.44
C GLY A 82 -39.96 29.25 22.31
N SER A 83 -38.82 29.93 22.39
CA SER A 83 -38.34 30.81 21.31
C SER A 83 -36.84 30.99 21.40
N LEU A 84 -36.26 31.39 20.27
CA LEU A 84 -34.87 31.74 20.11
C LEU A 84 -34.78 33.21 19.67
N SER A 85 -33.96 33.98 20.36
CA SER A 85 -33.73 35.40 20.07
C SER A 85 -32.23 35.69 20.07
N SER A 86 -31.82 36.77 19.42
CA SER A 86 -30.44 37.26 19.49
C SER A 86 -30.41 38.66 20.09
N ALA A 87 -29.31 38.98 20.76
CA ALA A 87 -29.02 40.36 21.14
C ALA A 87 -28.90 41.24 19.87
N SER A 88 -29.31 42.51 19.96
CA SER A 88 -29.31 43.42 18.82
C SER A 88 -27.92 43.63 18.19
N ASP A 89 -26.87 43.50 19.01
CA ASP A 89 -25.47 43.56 18.59
C ASP A 89 -24.92 42.19 18.14
N GLY A 90 -25.71 41.12 18.21
CA GLY A 90 -25.29 39.75 17.88
C GLY A 90 -24.38 39.10 18.92
N SER A 91 -24.24 39.70 20.10
CA SER A 91 -23.32 39.20 21.14
C SER A 91 -23.77 37.88 21.75
N SER A 92 -25.07 37.58 21.73
CA SER A 92 -25.64 36.36 22.30
C SER A 92 -26.86 35.86 21.54
N MET A 93 -27.09 34.56 21.68
CA MET A 93 -28.33 33.88 21.35
C MET A 93 -28.97 33.39 22.64
N THR A 94 -30.25 33.70 22.83
CA THR A 94 -31.02 33.38 24.03
C THR A 94 -32.23 32.54 23.66
N LEU A 95 -32.29 31.34 24.21
CA LEU A 95 -33.49 30.52 24.21
C LEU A 95 -34.34 30.87 25.42
N THR A 96 -35.64 31.03 25.21
CA THR A 96 -36.64 31.34 26.24
C THR A 96 -37.77 30.32 26.20
N VAL A 97 -38.09 29.71 27.34
CA VAL A 97 -39.28 28.86 27.52
C VAL A 97 -40.24 29.56 28.50
N PRO A 98 -41.52 29.77 28.13
CA PRO A 98 -42.47 30.45 28.99
C PRO A 98 -42.64 29.75 30.36
N GLY A 99 -42.61 30.51 31.45
CA GLY A 99 -42.69 29.96 32.81
C GLY A 99 -43.96 29.14 33.07
N SER A 100 -45.06 29.48 32.39
CA SER A 100 -46.33 28.75 32.47
C SER A 100 -46.31 27.34 31.86
N GLU A 101 -45.32 27.04 31.01
CA GLU A 101 -45.19 25.75 30.33
C GLU A 101 -44.19 24.81 31.03
N ILE A 102 -43.60 25.27 32.15
CA ILE A 102 -42.62 24.53 32.93
C ILE A 102 -43.32 23.56 33.89
N GLN A 103 -43.02 22.27 33.80
CA GLN A 103 -43.58 21.24 34.69
C GLN A 103 -42.66 20.92 35.87
N ALA A 104 -43.21 20.44 36.99
CA ALA A 104 -42.45 20.15 38.22
C ALA A 104 -42.00 18.68 38.37
N SER A 105 -42.31 17.79 37.41
CA SER A 105 -41.97 16.37 37.50
C SER A 105 -40.51 16.09 37.16
N ALA A 106 -39.86 15.23 37.94
CA ALA A 106 -38.43 14.91 37.77
C ALA A 106 -38.12 14.24 36.42
N SER A 107 -39.02 13.40 35.91
CA SER A 107 -38.89 12.74 34.60
C SER A 107 -38.98 13.73 33.43
N TRP A 108 -39.79 14.78 33.57
CA TRP A 108 -39.88 15.84 32.57
C TRP A 108 -38.60 16.66 32.50
N TRP A 109 -38.01 17.01 33.65
CA TRP A 109 -36.79 17.82 33.70
C TRP A 109 -35.54 17.14 33.13
N ALA A 110 -35.44 15.82 33.30
CA ALA A 110 -34.39 15.00 32.70
C ALA A 110 -34.40 15.12 31.16
N LYS A 111 -35.57 14.94 30.54
CA LYS A 111 -35.74 14.99 29.08
C LYS A 111 -35.73 16.43 28.54
N PHE A 112 -36.32 17.38 29.27
CA PHE A 112 -36.29 18.82 28.95
C PHE A 112 -34.85 19.37 28.95
N GLY A 113 -34.03 19.00 29.93
CA GLY A 113 -32.63 19.40 30.02
C GLY A 113 -31.80 18.89 28.85
N ALA A 114 -31.93 17.61 28.51
CA ALA A 114 -31.27 16.99 27.35
C ALA A 114 -31.58 17.71 26.04
N MET A 115 -32.86 18.04 25.86
CA MET A 115 -33.38 18.67 24.65
C MET A 115 -32.98 20.14 24.52
N VAL A 116 -33.13 20.94 25.57
CA VAL A 116 -32.87 22.39 25.53
C VAL A 116 -31.36 22.67 25.47
N VAL A 117 -30.57 21.93 26.24
CA VAL A 117 -29.10 22.06 26.21
C VAL A 117 -28.53 21.49 24.93
N GLY A 118 -28.97 20.30 24.50
CA GLY A 118 -28.52 19.67 23.26
C GLY A 118 -28.93 20.45 22.01
N GLY A 119 -30.16 20.97 21.97
CA GLY A 119 -30.65 21.82 20.88
C GLY A 119 -29.87 23.14 20.77
N LEU A 120 -29.59 23.81 21.89
CA LEU A 120 -28.76 25.03 21.88
C LEU A 120 -27.33 24.77 21.43
N ALA A 121 -26.73 23.67 21.87
CA ALA A 121 -25.39 23.26 21.42
C ALA A 121 -25.39 22.94 19.91
N GLY A 122 -26.41 22.23 19.42
CA GLY A 122 -26.59 21.92 18.00
C GLY A 122 -26.76 23.17 17.13
N TYR A 123 -27.56 24.14 17.56
CA TYR A 123 -27.70 25.43 16.86
C TYR A 123 -26.40 26.25 16.91
N GLY A 124 -25.66 26.21 18.03
CA GLY A 124 -24.33 26.82 18.15
C GLY A 124 -23.34 26.26 17.13
N LEU A 125 -23.27 24.94 17.01
CA LEU A 125 -22.40 24.25 16.04
C LEU A 125 -22.82 24.48 14.59
N ARG A 126 -24.12 24.51 14.31
CA ARG A 126 -24.65 24.90 12.97
C ARG A 126 -24.18 26.30 12.58
N MET A 127 -24.26 27.27 13.50
CA MET A 127 -23.77 28.63 13.25
C MET A 127 -22.25 28.68 13.05
N LEU A 128 -21.49 27.87 13.79
CA LEU A 128 -20.03 27.75 13.61
C LEU A 128 -19.68 27.20 12.23
N CYS A 129 -20.37 26.16 11.79
CA CYS A 129 -20.24 25.61 10.43
C CYS A 129 -20.58 26.65 9.36
N ILE A 130 -21.67 27.39 9.53
CA ILE A 130 -22.07 28.45 8.58
C ILE A 130 -20.98 29.54 8.53
N GLY A 131 -20.49 30.00 9.67
CA GLY A 131 -19.42 31.01 9.75
C GLY A 131 -18.14 30.55 9.08
N GLY A 132 -17.66 29.35 9.44
CA GLY A 132 -16.45 28.75 8.89
C GLY A 132 -16.53 28.57 7.37
N LEU A 133 -17.56 27.88 6.87
CA LEU A 133 -17.69 27.64 5.43
C LEU A 133 -17.93 28.92 4.62
N THR A 134 -18.63 29.92 5.18
CA THR A 134 -18.76 31.23 4.53
C THR A 134 -17.39 31.90 4.38
N SER A 135 -16.58 31.88 5.44
CA SER A 135 -15.24 32.48 5.43
C SER A 135 -14.27 31.78 4.47
N SER A 136 -14.47 30.47 4.25
CA SER A 136 -13.71 29.66 3.29
C SER A 136 -14.20 29.77 1.85
N GLY A 137 -15.18 30.64 1.56
CA GLY A 137 -15.65 30.91 0.20
C GLY A 137 -16.64 29.88 -0.38
N VAL A 138 -17.22 29.01 0.45
CA VAL A 138 -18.27 28.07 0.02
C VAL A 138 -19.54 28.84 -0.34
N GLY A 139 -20.16 28.50 -1.48
CA GLY A 139 -21.35 29.18 -1.98
C GLY A 139 -22.56 29.04 -1.04
N ALA A 140 -23.36 30.10 -0.92
CA ALA A 140 -24.51 30.18 0.00
C ALA A 140 -25.58 29.09 -0.22
N ALA A 141 -25.69 28.51 -1.42
CA ALA A 141 -26.61 27.41 -1.70
C ALA A 141 -26.12 26.05 -1.17
N THR A 142 -24.82 25.89 -0.95
CA THR A 142 -24.19 24.64 -0.50
C THR A 142 -24.08 24.58 1.02
N ILE A 143 -23.95 25.72 1.69
CA ILE A 143 -23.79 25.81 3.15
C ILE A 143 -24.96 25.14 3.91
N PRO A 144 -26.26 25.37 3.58
CA PRO A 144 -27.36 24.74 4.29
C PRO A 144 -27.41 23.22 4.14
N LEU A 145 -26.95 22.67 3.01
CA LEU A 145 -26.90 21.22 2.75
C LEU A 145 -25.88 20.49 3.64
N ILE A 146 -24.89 21.23 4.18
CA ILE A 146 -23.83 20.69 5.03
C ILE A 146 -24.11 21.01 6.51
N CYS A 147 -24.40 22.28 6.82
CA CYS A 147 -24.47 22.73 8.21
C CYS A 147 -25.81 22.43 8.89
N THR A 148 -26.90 22.24 8.13
CA THR A 148 -28.22 21.93 8.72
C THR A 148 -28.30 20.49 9.24
N PRO A 149 -27.89 19.45 8.49
CA PRO A 149 -27.80 18.09 9.02
C PRO A 149 -26.85 17.97 10.22
N LEU A 150 -25.71 18.69 10.18
CA LEU A 150 -24.77 18.77 11.32
C LEU A 150 -25.46 19.27 12.58
N GLY A 151 -26.25 20.35 12.49
CA GLY A 151 -26.98 20.88 13.64
C GLY A 151 -27.94 19.87 14.26
N GLY A 152 -28.65 19.12 13.41
CA GLY A 152 -29.58 18.06 13.85
C GLY A 152 -28.89 16.85 14.47
N ALA A 153 -27.85 16.32 13.81
CA ALA A 153 -27.04 15.22 14.33
C ALA A 153 -26.36 15.59 15.65
N SER A 154 -25.86 16.83 15.77
CA SER A 154 -25.24 17.33 17.01
C SER A 154 -26.27 17.47 18.15
N ALA A 155 -27.46 17.98 17.85
CA ALA A 155 -28.52 18.06 18.85
C ALA A 155 -28.92 16.68 19.38
N GLY A 156 -29.00 15.67 18.49
CA GLY A 156 -29.24 14.28 18.87
C GLY A 156 -28.09 13.66 19.66
N PHE A 157 -26.84 13.90 19.26
CA PHE A 157 -25.64 13.47 20.01
C PHE A 157 -25.67 13.96 21.47
N PHE A 158 -25.88 15.26 21.69
CA PHE A 158 -25.91 15.81 23.05
C PHE A 158 -27.13 15.34 23.84
N ALA A 159 -28.28 15.19 23.19
CA ALA A 159 -29.46 14.63 23.85
C ALA A 159 -29.22 13.18 24.31
N SER A 160 -28.56 12.35 23.49
CA SER A 160 -28.20 10.97 23.84
C SER A 160 -27.17 10.91 24.95
N VAL A 161 -26.11 11.71 24.91
CA VAL A 161 -25.10 11.75 25.99
C VAL A 161 -25.74 12.15 27.33
N ILE A 162 -26.62 13.15 27.33
CA ILE A 162 -27.32 13.58 28.56
C ILE A 162 -28.28 12.49 29.06
N THR A 163 -28.97 11.78 28.16
CA THR A 163 -29.86 10.67 28.51
C THR A 163 -29.10 9.51 29.15
N HIS A 164 -27.99 9.08 28.54
CA HIS A 164 -27.10 8.05 29.10
C HIS A 164 -26.42 8.49 30.41
N ALA A 165 -26.12 9.78 30.58
CA ALA A 165 -25.63 10.31 31.86
C ALA A 165 -26.67 10.16 32.98
N ILE A 166 -27.95 10.41 32.66
CA ILE A 166 -29.07 10.25 33.60
C ILE A 166 -29.29 8.77 33.94
N ASP A 167 -29.18 7.89 32.94
CA ASP A 167 -29.33 6.44 33.09
C ASP A 167 -28.09 5.76 33.73
N LYS A 168 -27.00 6.51 33.93
CA LYS A 168 -25.74 6.09 34.56
C LYS A 168 -25.04 4.93 33.85
N ASP A 169 -25.08 4.90 32.52
CA ASP A 169 -24.49 3.83 31.70
C ASP A 169 -23.40 4.32 30.72
N LEU A 170 -22.99 5.59 30.85
CA LEU A 170 -21.87 6.20 30.11
C LEU A 170 -20.50 5.54 30.38
N ASP A 171 -20.38 4.71 31.42
CA ASP A 171 -19.16 3.96 31.72
C ASP A 171 -19.03 2.67 30.89
N THR A 172 -20.02 2.36 30.06
CA THR A 172 -20.02 1.16 29.21
C THR A 172 -19.50 1.46 27.80
N ALA A 173 -18.65 0.56 27.29
CA ALA A 173 -18.19 0.62 25.90
C ALA A 173 -19.34 0.50 24.88
N THR A 174 -20.47 -0.10 25.28
CA THR A 174 -21.69 -0.21 24.49
C THR A 174 -22.37 1.15 24.28
N ALA A 175 -22.47 1.97 25.34
CA ALA A 175 -23.05 3.31 25.24
C ALA A 175 -22.22 4.21 24.30
N TRP A 176 -20.88 4.19 24.44
CA TRP A 176 -19.99 4.96 23.55
C TRP A 176 -20.02 4.47 22.10
N ARG A 177 -20.03 3.15 21.90
CA ARG A 177 -20.16 2.57 20.55
C ARG A 177 -21.46 3.00 19.88
N ASP A 178 -22.57 2.98 20.61
CA ASP A 178 -23.89 3.31 20.07
C ASP A 178 -24.01 4.83 19.81
N ILE A 179 -23.44 5.70 20.65
CA ILE A 179 -23.40 7.17 20.48
C ILE A 179 -22.51 7.59 19.29
N VAL A 180 -21.32 6.97 19.13
CA VAL A 180 -20.35 7.31 18.07
C VAL A 180 -20.80 6.78 16.71
N LEU A 181 -21.21 5.51 16.62
CA LEU A 181 -21.71 4.94 15.36
C LEU A 181 -22.98 5.63 14.86
N ALA A 182 -23.81 6.12 15.78
CA ALA A 182 -25.01 6.86 15.46
C ALA A 182 -24.78 8.26 14.90
N THR A 183 -23.82 8.98 15.47
CA THR A 183 -23.42 10.31 14.98
C THR A 183 -22.89 10.20 13.55
N LEU A 184 -22.15 9.13 13.26
CA LEU A 184 -21.66 8.82 11.91
C LEU A 184 -22.76 8.39 10.94
N ALA A 185 -23.76 7.62 11.40
CA ALA A 185 -24.85 7.13 10.55
C ALA A 185 -25.85 8.23 10.12
N GLY A 186 -26.07 9.25 10.95
CA GLY A 186 -26.97 10.38 10.66
C GLY A 186 -26.45 11.36 9.59
N MET A 187 -25.18 11.24 9.16
CA MET A 187 -24.50 12.22 8.29
C MET A 187 -24.16 11.68 6.89
N ALA A 188 -24.97 10.75 6.36
CA ALA A 188 -24.72 10.11 5.06
C ALA A 188 -24.91 11.07 3.85
N LEU A 189 -23.88 11.87 3.51
CA LEU A 189 -23.88 12.75 2.33
C LEU A 189 -22.52 12.80 1.57
N GLY A 190 -22.06 11.66 1.05
CA GLY A 190 -21.13 11.52 -0.11
C GLY A 190 -20.05 12.60 -0.38
N TYR A 191 -19.75 12.87 -1.65
CA TYR A 191 -18.62 13.72 -2.12
C TYR A 191 -18.52 15.14 -1.52
N LEU A 192 -19.64 15.74 -1.07
CA LEU A 192 -19.63 17.07 -0.46
C LEU A 192 -19.06 17.05 0.97
N TRP A 193 -19.25 15.93 1.68
CA TRP A 193 -18.72 15.67 3.01
C TRP A 193 -17.19 15.65 3.02
N GLU A 194 -16.59 14.83 2.16
CA GLU A 194 -15.14 14.69 2.04
C GLU A 194 -14.45 15.99 1.61
N LYS A 195 -15.09 16.77 0.73
CA LYS A 195 -14.49 17.96 0.12
C LYS A 195 -14.50 19.20 1.03
N TYR A 196 -15.56 19.42 1.80
CA TYR A 196 -15.75 20.68 2.54
C TYR A 196 -15.83 20.50 4.06
N PHE A 197 -16.36 19.36 4.52
CA PHE A 197 -16.64 19.17 5.95
C PHE A 197 -15.42 18.66 6.73
N VAL A 198 -14.64 17.73 6.16
CA VAL A 198 -13.46 17.16 6.85
C VAL A 198 -12.45 18.25 7.26
N GLY A 199 -12.21 19.22 6.37
CA GLY A 199 -11.34 20.38 6.68
C GLY A 199 -11.90 21.24 7.81
N PHE A 200 -13.19 21.57 7.76
CA PHE A 200 -13.88 22.31 8.82
C PHE A 200 -13.85 21.53 10.17
N ALA A 201 -14.11 20.23 10.15
CA ALA A 201 -14.18 19.43 11.37
C ALA A 201 -12.83 19.37 12.08
N LYS A 202 -11.72 19.20 11.34
CA LYS A 202 -10.36 19.21 11.91
C LYS A 202 -10.00 20.55 12.56
N GLU A 203 -10.40 21.64 11.94
CA GLU A 203 -9.98 22.97 12.36
C GLU A 203 -10.84 23.53 13.51
N TYR A 204 -12.14 23.24 13.52
CA TYR A 204 -13.09 23.95 14.38
C TYR A 204 -13.77 23.07 15.43
N LEU A 205 -13.86 21.75 15.24
CA LEU A 205 -14.70 20.88 16.07
C LEU A 205 -14.09 20.58 17.46
N PRO A 206 -12.81 20.18 17.60
CA PRO A 206 -12.23 19.88 18.93
C PRO A 206 -12.29 21.07 19.88
N ALA A 207 -11.87 22.25 19.40
CA ALA A 207 -11.93 23.49 20.17
C ALA A 207 -13.37 23.92 20.48
N ALA A 208 -14.34 23.64 19.60
CA ALA A 208 -15.74 23.94 19.85
C ALA A 208 -16.34 23.06 20.95
N PHE A 209 -16.03 21.76 20.98
CA PHE A 209 -16.48 20.85 22.04
C PHE A 209 -15.92 21.25 23.40
N LYS A 210 -14.62 21.57 23.50
CA LYS A 210 -14.02 22.07 24.74
C LYS A 210 -14.69 23.36 25.24
N LYS A 211 -14.96 24.30 24.32
CA LYS A 211 -15.62 25.57 24.63
C LYS A 211 -17.06 25.37 25.10
N LEU A 212 -17.82 24.50 24.44
CA LEU A 212 -19.17 24.11 24.83
C LEU A 212 -19.19 23.41 26.20
N GLY A 213 -18.24 22.51 26.45
CA GLY A 213 -18.07 21.86 27.76
C GLY A 213 -17.78 22.87 28.86
N THR A 214 -16.85 23.79 28.64
CA THR A 214 -16.51 24.85 29.60
C THR A 214 -17.71 25.78 29.86
N TRP A 215 -18.45 26.13 28.82
CA TRP A 215 -19.69 26.89 28.95
C TRP A 215 -20.72 26.13 29.79
N LEU A 216 -20.97 24.85 29.50
CA LEU A 216 -21.95 24.06 30.25
C LEU A 216 -21.55 23.94 31.73
N ALA A 217 -20.27 23.69 32.01
CA ALA A 217 -19.72 23.67 33.36
C ALA A 217 -20.01 24.99 34.12
N SER A 218 -19.90 26.13 33.44
CA SER A 218 -20.20 27.44 34.03
C SER A 218 -21.68 27.64 34.39
N LYS A 219 -22.60 26.90 33.74
CA LYS A 219 -24.04 26.96 33.99
C LYS A 219 -24.50 25.97 35.04
N VAL A 220 -23.70 24.96 35.41
CA VAL A 220 -24.03 23.93 36.42
C VAL A 220 -24.58 24.51 37.73
N PRO A 221 -24.00 25.57 38.34
CA PRO A 221 -24.55 26.13 39.58
C PRO A 221 -25.95 26.74 39.40
N SER A 222 -26.19 27.43 38.27
CA SER A 222 -27.49 28.01 37.94
C SER A 222 -28.52 26.92 37.66
N ILE A 223 -28.12 25.87 36.94
CA ILE A 223 -28.94 24.69 36.65
C ILE A 223 -29.32 23.99 37.97
N GLY A 224 -28.35 23.73 38.85
CA GLY A 224 -28.61 23.09 40.15
C GLY A 224 -29.50 23.90 41.09
N SER A 225 -29.33 25.22 41.11
CA SER A 225 -30.18 26.10 41.94
C SER A 225 -31.65 26.10 41.52
N ARG A 226 -31.94 25.87 40.24
CA ARG A 226 -33.31 25.91 39.69
C ARG A 226 -33.94 24.52 39.53
N PHE A 227 -33.14 23.48 39.29
CA PHE A 227 -33.62 22.17 38.84
C PHE A 227 -33.18 21.00 39.73
N GLY A 228 -32.42 21.27 40.79
CA GLY A 228 -31.98 20.26 41.74
C GLY A 228 -30.75 19.47 41.32
N THR A 229 -30.28 18.62 42.23
CA THR A 229 -29.00 17.91 42.14
C THR A 229 -28.86 17.01 40.90
N PRO A 230 -29.87 16.20 40.50
CA PRO A 230 -29.68 15.23 39.42
C PRO A 230 -29.31 15.88 38.08
N LEU A 231 -29.96 16.98 37.71
CA LEU A 231 -29.65 17.68 36.46
C LEU A 231 -28.33 18.45 36.53
N ALA A 232 -27.94 18.93 37.71
CA ALA A 232 -26.65 19.57 37.92
C ALA A 232 -25.49 18.57 37.84
N GLU A 233 -25.71 17.33 38.28
CA GLU A 233 -24.74 16.25 38.21
C GLU A 233 -24.56 15.76 36.77
N ALA A 234 -25.67 15.53 36.05
CA ALA A 234 -25.64 15.20 34.63
C ALA A 234 -24.93 16.30 33.80
N ALA A 235 -25.27 17.57 34.01
CA ALA A 235 -24.61 18.69 33.32
C ALA A 235 -23.11 18.79 33.66
N ARG A 236 -22.71 18.43 34.90
CA ARG A 236 -21.31 18.42 35.33
C ARG A 236 -20.54 17.29 34.64
N GLU A 237 -21.07 16.08 34.63
CA GLU A 237 -20.47 14.92 33.96
C GLU A 237 -20.37 15.16 32.45
N THR A 238 -21.46 15.60 31.80
CA THR A 238 -21.45 15.96 30.37
C THR A 238 -20.42 17.05 30.07
N SER A 239 -20.29 18.07 30.93
CA SER A 239 -19.29 19.13 30.74
C SER A 239 -17.84 18.63 30.86
N GLY A 240 -17.56 17.71 31.79
CA GLY A 240 -16.24 17.11 31.96
C GLY A 240 -15.87 16.26 30.74
N ILE A 241 -16.80 15.42 30.29
CA ILE A 241 -16.64 14.60 29.09
C ILE A 241 -16.37 15.47 27.85
N MET A 242 -17.09 16.58 27.65
CA MET A 242 -16.86 17.50 26.53
C MET A 242 -15.50 18.21 26.57
N ILE A 243 -14.94 18.44 27.75
CA ILE A 243 -13.61 19.04 27.92
C ILE A 243 -12.52 18.01 27.63
N GLU A 244 -12.71 16.76 28.07
CA GLU A 244 -11.77 15.65 27.85
C GLU A 244 -11.83 15.09 26.42
N LEU A 245 -12.94 15.30 25.71
CA LEU A 245 -13.12 14.91 24.30
C LEU A 245 -12.19 15.63 23.32
N GLU A 246 -11.54 16.75 23.69
CA GLU A 246 -10.63 17.47 22.79
C GLU A 246 -9.42 16.61 22.39
N GLU A 247 -8.74 15.97 23.35
CA GLU A 247 -7.56 15.13 23.08
C GLU A 247 -7.96 13.85 22.34
N LEU A 248 -9.10 13.25 22.70
CA LEU A 248 -9.64 12.06 22.03
C LEU A 248 -10.13 12.35 20.62
N LEU A 249 -10.72 13.53 20.37
CA LEU A 249 -11.13 13.95 19.03
C LEU A 249 -9.92 14.35 18.20
N ASP A 250 -8.88 14.98 18.75
CA ASP A 250 -7.66 15.27 17.98
C ASP A 250 -6.96 13.98 17.51
N GLU A 251 -6.88 12.96 18.38
CA GLU A 251 -6.36 11.63 18.03
C GLU A 251 -7.28 10.89 17.03
N ALA A 252 -8.59 10.84 17.29
CA ALA A 252 -9.55 10.19 16.40
C ALA A 252 -9.73 10.92 15.05
N MET A 253 -9.56 12.24 14.99
CA MET A 253 -9.61 13.02 13.74
C MET A 253 -8.29 12.96 12.96
N ALA A 254 -7.16 12.72 13.64
CA ALA A 254 -5.89 12.36 13.00
C ALA A 254 -5.97 10.99 12.32
N GLU A 255 -6.66 10.01 12.95
CA GLU A 255 -7.00 8.71 12.35
C GLU A 255 -8.13 8.80 11.30
N TRP A 256 -9.20 9.58 11.49
CA TRP A 256 -10.22 9.77 10.43
C TRP A 256 -9.71 10.55 9.22
N GLY A 257 -8.58 11.26 9.35
CA GLY A 257 -7.84 11.78 8.22
C GLY A 257 -7.24 10.70 7.30
N SER A 258 -7.08 9.46 7.79
CA SER A 258 -6.64 8.30 6.99
C SER A 258 -7.80 7.46 6.43
N GLU A 259 -9.03 7.65 6.93
CA GLU A 259 -10.26 7.03 6.38
C GLU A 259 -11.02 7.91 5.37
N ALA A 260 -10.42 9.01 4.89
CA ALA A 260 -10.91 9.73 3.73
C ALA A 260 -10.56 8.96 2.43
N GLY A 261 -11.33 7.89 2.16
CA GLY A 261 -11.42 7.19 0.88
C GLY A 261 -10.09 6.75 0.26
N SER A 262 -9.69 5.49 0.50
CA SER A 262 -8.72 4.70 -0.28
C SER A 262 -8.17 5.43 -1.52
N SER A 263 -6.99 6.05 -1.39
CA SER A 263 -6.33 6.71 -2.51
C SER A 263 -5.81 5.62 -3.46
N GLN A 264 -6.61 5.24 -4.44
CA GLN A 264 -6.17 4.30 -5.46
C GLN A 264 -5.22 5.00 -6.43
N MET A 265 -4.11 4.35 -6.76
CA MET A 265 -3.06 4.81 -7.66
C MET A 265 -2.83 3.80 -8.79
N VAL A 266 -2.19 4.26 -9.86
CA VAL A 266 -1.67 3.41 -10.93
C VAL A 266 -0.22 3.04 -10.62
N ALA A 267 0.06 1.75 -10.64
CA ALA A 267 1.41 1.17 -10.62
C ALA A 267 1.58 0.32 -11.88
N ILE A 268 2.73 0.41 -12.55
CA ILE A 268 2.97 -0.26 -13.84
C ILE A 268 4.17 -1.20 -13.77
N ALA A 269 3.94 -2.48 -14.02
CA ALA A 269 4.96 -3.42 -14.47
C ALA A 269 5.37 -3.06 -15.91
N SER A 270 6.38 -2.21 -16.05
CA SER A 270 6.79 -1.57 -17.32
C SER A 270 7.97 -2.31 -17.97
N TYR A 271 7.74 -3.51 -18.49
CA TYR A 271 8.77 -4.34 -19.15
C TYR A 271 9.00 -3.91 -20.62
N ILE A 272 8.84 -2.62 -20.88
CA ILE A 272 9.00 -1.99 -22.19
C ILE A 272 10.47 -1.59 -22.33
N HIS A 273 11.19 -2.18 -23.29
CA HIS A 273 12.58 -1.79 -23.54
C HIS A 273 12.66 -0.29 -23.93
N PRO A 274 13.43 0.57 -23.22
CA PRO A 274 13.40 2.02 -23.43
C PRO A 274 13.79 2.47 -24.85
N GLY A 275 14.66 1.72 -25.52
CA GLY A 275 15.04 1.98 -26.91
C GLY A 275 14.02 1.49 -27.94
N ALA A 276 13.11 0.58 -27.56
CA ALA A 276 12.10 0.03 -28.47
C ALA A 276 10.87 0.94 -28.57
N ASP A 277 10.42 1.49 -27.43
CA ASP A 277 9.33 2.46 -27.40
C ASP A 277 9.64 3.65 -26.45
N PRO A 278 10.41 4.64 -26.92
CA PRO A 278 10.65 5.87 -26.16
C PRO A 278 9.37 6.69 -25.91
N ALA A 279 8.34 6.56 -26.77
CA ALA A 279 7.11 7.34 -26.66
C ALA A 279 6.24 6.85 -25.50
N ALA A 280 6.18 5.54 -25.27
CA ALA A 280 5.55 4.96 -24.08
C ALA A 280 6.20 5.48 -22.80
N TRP A 281 7.53 5.46 -22.71
CA TRP A 281 8.25 6.01 -21.55
C TRP A 281 8.00 7.51 -21.34
N ASN A 282 7.96 8.31 -22.41
CA ASN A 282 7.61 9.73 -22.32
C ASN A 282 6.20 9.93 -21.75
N ARG A 283 5.22 9.12 -22.17
CA ARG A 283 3.83 9.17 -21.67
C ARG A 283 3.73 8.74 -20.21
N LEU A 284 4.41 7.65 -19.86
CA LEU A 284 4.51 7.13 -18.50
C LEU A 284 5.10 8.19 -17.55
N ILE A 285 6.27 8.73 -17.88
CA ILE A 285 6.98 9.73 -17.07
C ILE A 285 6.19 11.04 -16.98
N GLY A 286 5.55 11.47 -18.08
CA GLY A 286 4.77 12.71 -18.12
C GLY A 286 3.43 12.67 -17.38
N ALA A 287 2.94 11.48 -17.00
CA ALA A 287 1.73 11.33 -16.21
C ALA A 287 1.90 11.96 -14.82
N ARG A 288 0.81 12.45 -14.21
CA ARG A 288 0.89 13.04 -12.87
C ARG A 288 1.35 11.98 -11.85
N SER A 289 2.29 12.35 -10.97
CA SER A 289 2.87 11.41 -9.98
C SER A 289 1.89 10.97 -8.90
N ASP A 290 0.87 11.77 -8.60
CA ASP A 290 -0.22 11.38 -7.70
C ASP A 290 -1.13 10.31 -8.32
N LYS A 291 -1.24 10.26 -9.64
CA LYS A 291 -2.02 9.23 -10.35
C LYS A 291 -1.17 8.00 -10.67
N VAL A 292 0.02 8.20 -11.25
CA VAL A 292 0.94 7.16 -11.67
C VAL A 292 2.20 7.28 -10.83
N SER A 293 2.24 6.52 -9.74
CA SER A 293 3.19 6.69 -8.65
C SER A 293 4.36 5.69 -8.70
N VAL A 294 4.14 4.50 -9.28
CA VAL A 294 5.10 3.39 -9.27
C VAL A 294 5.34 2.83 -10.68
N MET A 295 6.61 2.56 -11.00
CA MET A 295 7.04 1.93 -12.25
C MET A 295 8.05 0.83 -11.92
N VAL A 296 7.99 -0.31 -12.60
CA VAL A 296 8.99 -1.39 -12.43
C VAL A 296 9.99 -1.35 -13.58
N ALA A 297 11.27 -1.23 -13.26
CA ALA A 297 12.37 -1.37 -14.19
C ALA A 297 12.85 -2.83 -14.22
N ASN A 298 12.92 -3.42 -15.41
CA ASN A 298 13.42 -4.76 -15.63
C ASN A 298 14.40 -4.74 -16.81
N VAL A 299 15.71 -4.66 -16.53
CA VAL A 299 16.72 -4.51 -17.59
C VAL A 299 16.85 -5.80 -18.38
N LEU A 300 17.14 -6.90 -17.69
CA LEU A 300 17.34 -8.25 -18.25
C LEU A 300 16.99 -9.33 -17.20
N ASN A 301 15.74 -9.33 -16.73
CA ASN A 301 15.27 -10.11 -15.57
C ASN A 301 16.04 -9.78 -14.29
N GLY A 302 16.33 -8.48 -14.10
CA GLY A 302 17.21 -7.98 -13.04
C GLY A 302 17.96 -6.70 -13.46
N PRO A 303 18.97 -6.28 -12.67
CA PRO A 303 19.74 -5.05 -12.89
C PRO A 303 20.80 -5.14 -14.00
N ASP A 304 21.12 -6.36 -14.48
CA ASP A 304 22.28 -6.72 -15.30
C ASP A 304 23.64 -6.59 -14.56
N SER A 305 24.74 -7.00 -15.21
CA SER A 305 26.12 -6.90 -14.72
C SER A 305 26.76 -5.52 -14.95
N LYS A 306 26.13 -4.70 -15.79
CA LYS A 306 26.60 -3.35 -16.14
C LYS A 306 25.41 -2.42 -16.31
N ARG A 307 25.64 -1.15 -16.00
CA ARG A 307 24.64 -0.09 -16.16
C ARG A 307 24.27 0.05 -17.63
N ASN A 308 22.98 -0.06 -17.93
CA ASN A 308 22.44 0.21 -19.27
C ASN A 308 22.05 1.70 -19.37
N SER A 309 22.55 2.38 -20.40
CA SER A 309 22.33 3.83 -20.55
C SER A 309 20.89 4.22 -20.89
N ALA A 310 20.17 3.38 -21.64
CA ALA A 310 18.78 3.67 -22.01
C ALA A 310 17.85 3.50 -20.80
N TRP A 311 18.08 2.46 -19.99
CA TRP A 311 17.40 2.29 -18.70
C TRP A 311 17.76 3.39 -17.70
N ALA A 312 19.03 3.78 -17.61
CA ALA A 312 19.46 4.87 -16.75
C ALA A 312 18.76 6.20 -17.08
N ASP A 313 18.53 6.52 -18.35
CA ASP A 313 17.79 7.72 -18.76
C ASP A 313 16.36 7.71 -18.19
N VAL A 314 15.60 6.65 -18.45
CA VAL A 314 14.19 6.58 -18.04
C VAL A 314 14.02 6.44 -16.53
N ILE A 315 14.94 5.74 -15.84
CA ILE A 315 14.95 5.64 -14.36
C ILE A 315 15.16 7.03 -13.74
N ASN A 316 16.17 7.78 -14.20
CA ASN A 316 16.47 9.11 -13.67
C ASN A 316 15.32 10.09 -13.93
N ARG A 317 14.73 10.06 -15.13
CA ARG A 317 13.61 10.93 -15.50
C ARG A 317 12.33 10.56 -14.75
N GLY A 318 12.06 9.27 -14.55
CA GLY A 318 10.97 8.78 -13.72
C GLY A 318 11.11 9.26 -12.28
N HIS A 319 12.28 9.08 -11.67
CA HIS A 319 12.60 9.60 -10.33
C HIS A 319 12.41 11.12 -10.25
N ALA A 320 12.99 11.88 -11.18
CA ALA A 320 12.87 13.34 -11.21
C ALA A 320 11.42 13.84 -11.39
N SER A 321 10.55 13.03 -11.98
CA SER A 321 9.10 13.31 -12.09
C SER A 321 8.30 12.99 -10.81
N GLY A 322 8.98 12.61 -9.73
CA GLY A 322 8.36 12.28 -8.43
C GLY A 322 7.80 10.87 -8.35
N LYS A 323 8.25 9.95 -9.22
CA LYS A 323 7.79 8.56 -9.24
C LYS A 323 8.76 7.64 -8.53
N ARG A 324 8.22 6.53 -8.03
CA ARG A 324 8.99 5.41 -7.48
C ARG A 324 9.32 4.44 -8.60
N VAL A 325 10.57 4.42 -9.06
CA VAL A 325 11.05 3.40 -9.99
C VAL A 325 11.63 2.24 -9.19
N LEU A 326 11.03 1.06 -9.31
CA LEU A 326 11.39 -0.13 -8.54
C LEU A 326 12.22 -1.08 -9.40
N GLY A 327 13.34 -1.58 -8.86
CA GLY A 327 14.14 -2.60 -9.53
C GLY A 327 13.50 -3.98 -9.41
N TYR A 328 13.31 -4.67 -10.54
CA TYR A 328 12.83 -6.06 -10.58
C TYR A 328 13.86 -7.03 -9.98
N VAL A 329 13.43 -7.90 -9.07
CA VAL A 329 14.25 -8.99 -8.50
C VAL A 329 13.42 -10.28 -8.41
N PRO A 330 13.81 -11.36 -9.10
CA PRO A 330 13.11 -12.64 -9.00
C PRO A 330 13.43 -13.34 -7.67
N THR A 331 12.40 -13.88 -7.01
CA THR A 331 12.55 -14.66 -5.76
C THR A 331 12.44 -16.17 -5.95
N GLY A 332 12.14 -16.62 -7.18
CA GLY A 332 12.16 -18.03 -7.58
C GLY A 332 11.19 -18.93 -6.82
N TYR A 333 10.12 -18.39 -6.25
CA TYR A 333 9.20 -19.11 -5.38
C TYR A 333 9.92 -19.84 -4.25
N LEU A 334 11.01 -19.24 -3.75
CA LEU A 334 11.90 -19.79 -2.71
C LEU A 334 12.58 -21.11 -3.10
N GLY A 335 12.53 -21.50 -4.39
CA GLY A 335 13.01 -22.78 -4.90
C GLY A 335 11.99 -23.93 -4.85
N HIS A 336 10.74 -23.69 -4.41
CA HIS A 336 9.75 -24.77 -4.23
C HIS A 336 9.12 -25.29 -5.52
N THR A 337 9.16 -24.51 -6.60
CA THR A 337 8.60 -24.90 -7.91
C THR A 337 9.61 -25.61 -8.80
N GLY A 338 10.83 -25.88 -8.29
CA GLY A 338 11.95 -26.41 -9.07
C GLY A 338 12.76 -25.34 -9.79
N ILE A 339 12.35 -24.06 -9.71
CA ILE A 339 13.18 -22.93 -10.15
C ILE A 339 14.42 -22.88 -9.24
N THR A 340 15.58 -22.65 -9.86
CA THR A 340 16.86 -22.59 -9.16
C THR A 340 17.42 -21.17 -9.21
N THR A 341 18.27 -20.84 -8.24
CA THR A 341 19.15 -19.67 -8.34
C THR A 341 19.95 -19.76 -9.64
N ARG A 342 20.60 -18.66 -10.07
CA ARG A 342 21.43 -18.69 -11.28
C ARG A 342 22.66 -19.59 -11.15
N LEU A 343 22.90 -20.14 -9.95
CA LEU A 343 23.95 -21.10 -9.62
C LEU A 343 23.42 -22.54 -9.47
N GLY A 344 22.15 -22.79 -9.80
CA GLY A 344 21.55 -24.12 -9.80
C GLY A 344 21.10 -24.63 -8.43
N SER A 345 20.89 -23.75 -7.45
CA SER A 345 20.45 -24.13 -6.10
C SER A 345 18.95 -23.91 -5.88
N THR A 346 18.29 -24.80 -5.15
CA THR A 346 16.92 -24.61 -4.64
C THR A 346 16.89 -24.20 -3.16
N SER A 347 18.06 -23.99 -2.54
CA SER A 347 18.15 -23.62 -1.12
C SER A 347 17.64 -22.20 -0.88
N MET A 348 16.79 -22.02 0.13
CA MET A 348 16.39 -20.69 0.60
C MET A 348 17.59 -19.81 0.97
N ALA A 349 18.65 -20.36 1.58
CA ALA A 349 19.82 -19.56 1.96
C ALA A 349 20.53 -18.96 0.75
N ASP A 350 20.59 -19.72 -0.35
CA ASP A 350 21.23 -19.28 -1.59
C ASP A 350 20.32 -18.29 -2.35
N TRP A 351 19.00 -18.49 -2.29
CA TRP A 351 18.03 -17.52 -2.79
C TRP A 351 18.12 -16.18 -2.06
N ILE A 352 18.17 -16.17 -0.72
CA ILE A 352 18.34 -14.93 0.06
C ILE A 352 19.63 -14.21 -0.36
N ALA A 353 20.75 -14.93 -0.43
CA ALA A 353 22.03 -14.35 -0.83
C ALA A 353 21.97 -13.76 -2.25
N GLN A 354 21.37 -14.47 -3.21
CA GLN A 354 21.19 -13.98 -4.58
C GLN A 354 20.30 -12.73 -4.63
N ILE A 355 19.15 -12.75 -3.95
CA ILE A 355 18.20 -11.62 -3.93
C ILE A 355 18.87 -10.38 -3.36
N GLN A 356 19.61 -10.51 -2.26
CA GLN A 356 20.32 -9.39 -1.64
C GLN A 356 21.40 -8.81 -2.56
N GLN A 357 22.12 -9.66 -3.30
CA GLN A 357 23.07 -9.21 -4.33
C GLN A 357 22.38 -8.43 -5.44
N ASP A 358 21.22 -8.89 -5.91
CA ASP A 358 20.48 -8.23 -6.98
C ASP A 358 19.90 -6.89 -6.49
N VAL A 359 19.44 -6.82 -5.23
CA VAL A 359 19.05 -5.55 -4.57
C VAL A 359 20.22 -4.58 -4.56
N ASP A 360 21.38 -4.98 -4.01
CA ASP A 360 22.57 -4.13 -3.95
C ASP A 360 23.00 -3.66 -5.35
N ALA A 361 22.98 -4.56 -6.34
CA ALA A 361 23.33 -4.25 -7.73
C ALA A 361 22.43 -3.19 -8.38
N TRP A 362 21.13 -3.19 -8.09
CA TRP A 362 20.23 -2.12 -8.57
C TRP A 362 20.69 -0.74 -8.09
N TYR A 363 21.00 -0.60 -6.80
CA TYR A 363 21.45 0.67 -6.23
C TYR A 363 22.89 1.01 -6.63
N GLU A 364 23.77 0.03 -6.80
CA GLU A 364 25.14 0.25 -7.27
C GLU A 364 25.18 0.75 -8.73
N LEU A 365 24.34 0.19 -9.61
CA LEU A 365 24.34 0.52 -11.04
C LEU A 365 23.52 1.77 -11.37
N TYR A 366 22.41 2.00 -10.66
CA TYR A 366 21.44 3.05 -10.99
C TYR A 366 21.29 4.13 -9.91
N GLY A 367 21.92 3.95 -8.74
CA GLY A 367 21.92 4.93 -7.64
C GLY A 367 20.56 5.13 -6.99
N ASP A 368 20.43 6.24 -6.24
CA ASP A 368 19.22 6.58 -5.48
C ASP A 368 18.02 6.98 -6.36
N SER A 369 18.17 6.96 -7.69
CA SER A 369 17.02 7.07 -8.60
C SER A 369 16.16 5.80 -8.62
N ILE A 370 16.68 4.68 -8.11
CA ILE A 370 15.87 3.54 -7.71
C ILE A 370 15.15 3.88 -6.40
N GLY A 371 13.83 3.94 -6.46
CA GLY A 371 12.97 4.26 -5.32
C GLY A 371 12.54 3.06 -4.48
N GLY A 372 12.99 1.85 -4.84
CA GLY A 372 12.60 0.61 -4.17
C GLY A 372 12.85 -0.65 -5.00
N ILE A 373 12.30 -1.77 -4.55
CA ILE A 373 12.46 -3.11 -5.14
C ILE A 373 11.10 -3.76 -5.37
N PHE A 374 10.94 -4.37 -6.55
CA PHE A 374 9.82 -5.22 -6.91
C PHE A 374 10.30 -6.68 -6.87
N PHE A 375 9.89 -7.41 -5.83
CA PHE A 375 10.17 -8.83 -5.68
C PHE A 375 9.13 -9.65 -6.45
N ASP A 376 9.54 -10.31 -7.53
CA ASP A 376 8.65 -11.16 -8.32
C ASP A 376 8.77 -12.64 -7.95
N GLU A 377 7.90 -13.47 -8.52
CA GLU A 377 7.85 -14.92 -8.30
C GLU A 377 7.61 -15.27 -6.83
N GLY A 378 6.72 -14.52 -6.19
CA GLY A 378 6.33 -14.69 -4.80
C GLY A 378 5.58 -16.00 -4.60
N TYR A 379 6.04 -16.81 -3.64
CA TYR A 379 5.24 -17.91 -3.12
C TYR A 379 4.12 -17.37 -2.24
N ASN A 380 3.04 -18.15 -2.08
CA ASN A 380 1.78 -17.63 -1.55
C ASN A 380 1.22 -18.42 -0.35
N VAL A 381 2.08 -19.13 0.39
CA VAL A 381 1.69 -19.89 1.59
C VAL A 381 2.64 -19.58 2.75
N CYS A 382 2.16 -19.62 4.00
CA CYS A 382 2.97 -19.23 5.16
C CYS A 382 4.18 -20.13 5.37
N GLY A 383 4.03 -21.42 5.08
CA GLY A 383 4.98 -22.45 5.45
C GLY A 383 4.87 -22.83 6.94
N ILE A 384 5.73 -23.74 7.40
CA ILE A 384 5.73 -24.22 8.80
C ILE A 384 6.27 -23.10 9.68
N ASP A 385 5.55 -22.73 10.74
CA ASP A 385 5.91 -21.61 11.64
C ASP A 385 6.16 -20.29 10.88
N ASN A 386 5.40 -20.07 9.80
CA ASN A 386 5.54 -18.91 8.89
C ASN A 386 6.91 -18.79 8.23
N ASP A 387 7.67 -19.88 8.06
CA ASP A 387 9.05 -19.84 7.59
C ASP A 387 9.22 -19.22 6.19
N TYR A 388 8.24 -19.35 5.30
CA TYR A 388 8.24 -18.74 3.96
C TYR A 388 7.87 -17.27 4.02
N ALA A 389 6.86 -16.88 4.81
CA ALA A 389 6.57 -15.46 5.02
C ALA A 389 7.78 -14.75 5.67
N ASN A 390 8.45 -15.40 6.63
CA ASN A 390 9.64 -14.89 7.28
C ASN A 390 10.83 -14.70 6.33
N PHE A 391 10.93 -15.50 5.25
CA PHE A 391 11.91 -15.25 4.18
C PHE A 391 11.65 -13.88 3.54
N TYR A 392 10.40 -13.60 3.17
CA TYR A 392 10.04 -12.34 2.53
C TYR A 392 10.21 -11.14 3.48
N LYS A 393 9.88 -11.32 4.77
CA LYS A 393 10.18 -10.31 5.81
C LYS A 393 11.68 -10.00 5.89
N GLU A 394 12.57 -10.99 5.75
CA GLU A 394 14.03 -10.76 5.81
C GLU A 394 14.54 -10.01 4.58
N ILE A 395 14.11 -10.34 3.35
CA ILE A 395 14.57 -9.59 2.16
C ILE A 395 13.99 -8.17 2.11
N ASN A 396 12.75 -7.97 2.58
CA ASN A 396 12.14 -6.66 2.75
C ASN A 396 12.91 -5.81 3.76
N ARG A 397 13.20 -6.39 4.93
CA ARG A 397 14.04 -5.77 5.95
C ARG A 397 15.40 -5.39 5.37
N TYR A 398 16.06 -6.31 4.66
CA TYR A 398 17.38 -6.07 4.09
C TYR A 398 17.37 -4.85 3.17
N ALA A 399 16.44 -4.80 2.22
CA ALA A 399 16.29 -3.66 1.30
C ALA A 399 16.08 -2.35 2.06
N LYS A 400 15.19 -2.31 3.06
CA LYS A 400 14.88 -1.10 3.83
C LYS A 400 15.99 -0.65 4.77
N VAL A 401 16.73 -1.57 5.39
CA VAL A 401 17.87 -1.24 6.26
C VAL A 401 19.04 -0.73 5.43
N ARG A 402 19.31 -1.35 4.28
CA ARG A 402 20.43 -0.99 3.41
C ARG A 402 20.15 0.29 2.60
N HIS A 403 18.88 0.51 2.27
CA HIS A 403 18.39 1.64 1.49
C HIS A 403 17.17 2.26 2.19
N PRO A 404 17.38 3.14 3.18
CA PRO A 404 16.30 3.82 3.88
C PRO A 404 15.37 4.55 2.91
N GLY A 405 14.06 4.35 3.08
CA GLY A 405 13.05 4.91 2.19
C GLY A 405 12.77 4.05 0.95
N ALA A 406 13.41 2.90 0.75
CA ALA A 406 13.06 1.95 -0.28
C ALA A 406 11.61 1.44 -0.10
N MET A 407 10.82 1.57 -1.16
CA MET A 407 9.52 0.91 -1.27
C MET A 407 9.73 -0.56 -1.66
N THR A 408 9.00 -1.48 -1.06
CA THR A 408 9.03 -2.89 -1.45
C THR A 408 7.67 -3.37 -1.91
N VAL A 409 7.65 -4.06 -3.04
CA VAL A 409 6.49 -4.77 -3.55
C VAL A 409 6.83 -6.25 -3.60
N LEU A 410 5.93 -7.12 -3.17
CA LEU A 410 6.01 -8.56 -3.40
C LEU A 410 4.90 -8.96 -4.36
N ASN A 411 5.25 -9.68 -5.42
CA ASN A 411 4.30 -10.22 -6.39
C ASN A 411 4.18 -11.75 -6.32
N PRO A 412 3.16 -12.26 -5.61
CA PRO A 412 2.71 -13.64 -5.75
C PRO A 412 1.71 -13.85 -6.91
N GLY A 413 1.17 -12.78 -7.50
CA GLY A 413 0.16 -12.81 -8.57
C GLY A 413 -1.21 -13.36 -8.15
N THR A 414 -1.38 -13.71 -6.88
CA THR A 414 -2.55 -14.40 -6.35
C THR A 414 -2.73 -14.14 -4.85
N VAL A 415 -3.86 -14.60 -4.30
CA VAL A 415 -4.19 -14.43 -2.88
C VAL A 415 -3.13 -15.02 -1.96
N VAL A 416 -2.86 -14.31 -0.86
CA VAL A 416 -1.93 -14.72 0.20
C VAL A 416 -2.62 -14.72 1.57
N PRO A 417 -2.22 -15.62 2.49
CA PRO A 417 -2.68 -15.60 3.87
C PRO A 417 -2.11 -14.42 4.67
N GLN A 418 -2.75 -14.08 5.80
CA GLN A 418 -2.40 -12.90 6.61
C GLN A 418 -0.94 -12.84 7.09
N CYS A 419 -0.24 -13.97 7.22
CA CYS A 419 1.18 -13.98 7.58
C CYS A 419 2.06 -13.16 6.60
N TYR A 420 1.57 -12.87 5.39
CA TYR A 420 2.24 -12.04 4.39
C TYR A 420 2.06 -10.53 4.63
N GLU A 421 1.21 -10.09 5.55
CA GLU A 421 0.90 -8.68 5.75
C GLU A 421 2.16 -7.83 5.95
N ASP A 422 3.16 -8.24 6.74
CA ASP A 422 4.40 -7.45 6.90
C ASP A 422 5.54 -7.79 5.93
N THR A 423 5.26 -8.57 4.87
CA THR A 423 6.33 -9.06 3.99
C THR A 423 6.83 -8.04 2.98
N ALA A 424 6.04 -7.01 2.66
CA ALA A 424 6.40 -5.90 1.79
C ALA A 424 5.49 -4.69 2.09
N ASP A 425 5.79 -3.49 1.57
CA ASP A 425 4.86 -2.36 1.65
C ASP A 425 3.56 -2.67 0.89
N VAL A 426 3.68 -3.31 -0.28
CA VAL A 426 2.56 -3.68 -1.16
C VAL A 426 2.66 -5.14 -1.59
N LEU A 427 1.51 -5.81 -1.65
CA LEU A 427 1.33 -7.19 -2.10
C LEU A 427 0.50 -7.17 -3.39
N MET A 428 1.04 -7.73 -4.48
CA MET A 428 0.27 -7.93 -5.71
C MET A 428 -0.50 -9.25 -5.61
N THR A 429 -1.76 -9.16 -5.20
CA THR A 429 -2.60 -10.33 -4.86
C THR A 429 -3.48 -10.80 -6.01
N TYR A 430 -3.36 -10.17 -7.17
CA TYR A 430 -4.08 -10.58 -8.38
C TYR A 430 -3.33 -10.15 -9.65
N GLU A 431 -3.13 -11.10 -10.55
CA GLU A 431 -2.50 -10.89 -11.86
C GLU A 431 -3.11 -11.87 -12.88
N SER A 432 -4.15 -11.44 -13.61
CA SER A 432 -4.80 -12.28 -14.64
C SER A 432 -5.73 -11.47 -15.56
N ASP A 433 -6.41 -12.14 -16.48
CA ASP A 433 -7.26 -11.52 -17.50
C ASP A 433 -8.59 -10.96 -16.95
N TYR A 434 -9.17 -10.04 -17.71
CA TYR A 434 -10.46 -9.41 -17.44
C TYR A 434 -11.61 -10.41 -17.23
N ALA A 435 -11.66 -11.51 -17.97
CA ALA A 435 -12.71 -12.52 -17.77
C ALA A 435 -12.56 -13.22 -16.42
N ALA A 436 -11.34 -13.58 -16.05
CA ALA A 436 -10.96 -14.19 -14.78
C ALA A 436 -11.26 -13.27 -13.60
N TYR A 437 -11.10 -11.96 -13.78
CA TYR A 437 -11.38 -10.98 -12.73
C TYR A 437 -12.86 -11.00 -12.32
N TYR A 438 -13.75 -11.35 -13.24
CA TYR A 438 -15.19 -11.50 -12.97
C TYR A 438 -15.64 -12.96 -12.84
N GLY A 439 -14.72 -13.90 -12.62
CA GLY A 439 -15.06 -15.32 -12.39
C GLY A 439 -15.53 -16.06 -13.65
N ARG A 440 -15.20 -15.56 -14.84
CA ARG A 440 -15.66 -16.10 -16.13
C ARG A 440 -14.60 -16.91 -16.86
N ASN A 441 -13.40 -17.08 -16.31
CA ASN A 441 -12.38 -17.93 -16.91
C ASN A 441 -12.69 -19.40 -16.62
N SER A 442 -12.52 -20.26 -17.64
CA SER A 442 -12.74 -21.70 -17.53
C SER A 442 -11.74 -22.38 -16.58
N ASN A 443 -10.54 -21.81 -16.43
CA ASN A 443 -9.59 -22.21 -15.41
C ASN A 443 -9.91 -21.49 -14.09
N ALA A 444 -10.63 -22.18 -13.21
CA ALA A 444 -11.04 -21.63 -11.92
C ALA A 444 -9.87 -21.19 -11.01
N ALA A 445 -8.64 -21.66 -11.26
CA ALA A 445 -7.47 -21.22 -10.52
C ALA A 445 -7.09 -19.76 -10.81
N LEU A 446 -7.40 -19.25 -12.00
CA LEU A 446 -7.11 -17.88 -12.44
C LEU A 446 -8.20 -16.88 -12.00
N ASN A 447 -9.40 -17.37 -11.68
CA ASN A 447 -10.51 -16.52 -11.27
C ASN A 447 -10.19 -15.79 -9.95
N TYR A 448 -10.62 -14.53 -9.84
CA TYR A 448 -10.43 -13.72 -8.64
C TYR A 448 -10.98 -14.43 -7.39
N LYS A 449 -10.20 -14.36 -6.31
CA LYS A 449 -10.57 -14.81 -4.96
C LYS A 449 -10.33 -13.66 -4.00
N PRO A 450 -11.25 -13.39 -3.05
CA PRO A 450 -10.99 -12.41 -2.00
C PRO A 450 -9.91 -12.93 -1.04
N LEU A 451 -9.21 -12.00 -0.39
CA LEU A 451 -8.39 -12.32 0.78
C LEU A 451 -9.30 -12.78 1.93
N ASP A 452 -8.79 -13.69 2.76
CA ASP A 452 -9.45 -14.15 3.99
C ASP A 452 -9.16 -13.25 5.21
N TRP A 453 -8.40 -12.17 4.99
CA TRP A 453 -8.09 -11.11 5.95
C TRP A 453 -8.31 -9.74 5.30
N THR A 454 -8.51 -8.72 6.13
CA THR A 454 -8.69 -7.34 5.68
C THR A 454 -7.43 -6.55 6.01
N PRO A 455 -6.70 -6.01 5.02
CA PRO A 455 -5.57 -5.13 5.28
C PRO A 455 -6.03 -3.88 6.03
N ALA A 456 -5.21 -3.40 6.96
CA ALA A 456 -5.47 -2.14 7.66
C ALA A 456 -5.50 -0.92 6.71
N ASP A 457 -4.83 -1.01 5.56
CA ASP A 457 -4.77 0.03 4.53
C ASP A 457 -4.93 -0.60 3.13
N PRO A 458 -5.87 -0.13 2.29
CA PRO A 458 -6.01 -0.62 0.91
C PRO A 458 -4.76 -0.40 0.04
N SER A 459 -3.88 0.56 0.36
CA SER A 459 -2.58 0.72 -0.31
C SER A 459 -1.68 -0.52 -0.21
N LYS A 460 -2.02 -1.46 0.68
CA LYS A 460 -1.37 -2.76 0.78
C LYS A 460 -1.54 -3.65 -0.43
N ILE A 461 -2.56 -3.43 -1.25
CA ILE A 461 -2.98 -4.38 -2.29
C ILE A 461 -2.83 -3.79 -3.69
N TRP A 462 -2.20 -4.57 -4.58
CA TRP A 462 -2.08 -4.28 -6.01
C TRP A 462 -2.77 -5.37 -6.85
N HIS A 463 -3.61 -4.96 -7.81
CA HIS A 463 -4.13 -5.82 -8.88
C HIS A 463 -3.60 -5.43 -10.26
N ILE A 464 -3.21 -6.41 -11.06
CA ILE A 464 -3.00 -6.27 -12.51
C ILE A 464 -4.13 -7.01 -13.24
N ILE A 465 -4.78 -6.31 -14.18
CA ILE A 465 -5.84 -6.87 -15.02
C ILE A 465 -5.52 -6.54 -16.49
N TYR A 466 -5.25 -7.58 -17.29
CA TYR A 466 -5.01 -7.46 -18.74
C TYR A 466 -6.22 -7.94 -19.55
N ASP A 467 -6.19 -7.78 -20.88
CA ASP A 467 -7.32 -8.04 -21.78
C ASP A 467 -8.60 -7.24 -21.41
N VAL A 468 -8.41 -6.00 -20.93
CA VAL A 468 -9.53 -5.13 -20.51
C VAL A 468 -9.94 -4.21 -21.66
N PRO A 469 -11.19 -4.30 -22.17
CA PRO A 469 -11.69 -3.38 -23.19
C PRO A 469 -11.68 -1.93 -22.69
N ALA A 470 -11.39 -0.97 -23.57
CA ALA A 470 -11.31 0.45 -23.22
C ALA A 470 -12.57 0.99 -22.52
N SER A 471 -13.76 0.49 -22.89
CA SER A 471 -15.04 0.88 -22.28
C SER A 471 -15.21 0.40 -20.82
N GLU A 472 -14.40 -0.56 -20.38
CA GLU A 472 -14.53 -1.23 -19.08
C GLU A 472 -13.53 -0.71 -18.04
N VAL A 473 -12.57 0.13 -18.44
CA VAL A 473 -11.50 0.66 -17.57
C VAL A 473 -12.06 1.27 -16.27
N ALA A 474 -13.08 2.13 -16.38
CA ALA A 474 -13.69 2.76 -15.21
C ALA A 474 -14.39 1.75 -14.28
N ARG A 475 -15.04 0.72 -14.86
CA ARG A 475 -15.71 -0.33 -14.10
C ARG A 475 -14.71 -1.23 -13.37
N VAL A 476 -13.63 -1.63 -14.06
CA VAL A 476 -12.55 -2.44 -13.46
C VAL A 476 -11.89 -1.68 -12.31
N ALA A 477 -11.59 -0.39 -12.49
CA ALA A 477 -11.05 0.45 -11.43
C ALA A 477 -12.01 0.53 -10.22
N ALA A 478 -13.31 0.77 -10.44
CA ALA A 478 -14.30 0.77 -9.35
C ALA A 478 -14.38 -0.59 -8.64
N THR A 479 -14.48 -1.69 -9.38
CA THR A 479 -14.50 -3.06 -8.83
C THR A 479 -13.23 -3.37 -8.03
N SER A 480 -12.07 -2.89 -8.47
CA SER A 480 -10.82 -3.10 -7.73
C SER A 480 -10.77 -2.35 -6.40
N LYS A 481 -11.38 -1.16 -6.31
CA LYS A 481 -11.55 -0.43 -5.04
C LYS A 481 -12.46 -1.18 -4.07
N GLU A 482 -13.58 -1.72 -4.56
CA GLU A 482 -14.48 -2.58 -3.78
C GLU A 482 -13.77 -3.85 -3.26
N ARG A 483 -12.74 -4.29 -3.99
CA ARG A 483 -11.88 -5.42 -3.63
C ARG A 483 -10.64 -5.04 -2.82
N GLY A 484 -10.56 -3.79 -2.35
CA GLY A 484 -9.51 -3.32 -1.44
C GLY A 484 -8.18 -2.96 -2.11
N ALA A 485 -8.09 -2.90 -3.44
CA ALA A 485 -6.84 -2.55 -4.13
C ALA A 485 -6.57 -1.05 -4.15
N GLY A 486 -5.47 -0.64 -3.52
CA GLY A 486 -4.93 0.72 -3.58
C GLY A 486 -3.99 0.95 -4.76
N TYR A 487 -3.50 -0.10 -5.41
CA TYR A 487 -2.75 0.00 -6.68
C TYR A 487 -3.41 -0.83 -7.78
N ILE A 488 -3.42 -0.30 -9.00
CA ILE A 488 -3.94 -1.01 -10.16
C ILE A 488 -3.09 -0.83 -11.42
N GLN A 489 -3.04 -1.89 -12.23
CA GLN A 489 -2.67 -1.84 -13.64
C GLN A 489 -3.83 -2.39 -14.46
N ILE A 490 -4.28 -1.63 -15.45
CA ILE A 490 -5.32 -2.02 -16.40
C ILE A 490 -4.73 -1.83 -17.80
N THR A 491 -4.78 -2.87 -18.62
CA THR A 491 -4.26 -2.86 -20.01
C THR A 491 -5.17 -3.63 -20.96
N ASP A 492 -5.21 -3.20 -22.21
CA ASP A 492 -5.84 -3.91 -23.34
C ASP A 492 -4.91 -4.95 -23.98
N ASP A 493 -3.66 -5.04 -23.51
CA ASP A 493 -2.70 -6.05 -23.96
C ASP A 493 -3.07 -7.46 -23.48
N ILE A 494 -2.50 -8.47 -24.13
CA ILE A 494 -2.86 -9.88 -23.95
C ILE A 494 -1.62 -10.76 -23.75
N MET A 495 -1.84 -12.01 -23.37
CA MET A 495 -0.78 -13.03 -23.32
C MET A 495 -0.10 -13.21 -24.69
N PRO A 496 1.20 -13.55 -24.74
CA PRO A 496 2.01 -14.06 -23.63
C PRO A 496 2.69 -13.02 -22.74
N ASN A 497 2.64 -11.73 -23.07
CA ASN A 497 3.39 -10.71 -22.35
C ASN A 497 2.66 -9.35 -22.30
N PRO A 498 1.65 -9.17 -21.45
CA PRO A 498 0.87 -7.94 -21.38
C PRO A 498 1.61 -6.72 -20.76
N TYR A 499 2.93 -6.82 -20.61
CA TYR A 499 3.79 -5.87 -19.91
C TYR A 499 4.79 -5.17 -20.82
N ASP A 500 4.86 -5.54 -22.11
CA ASP A 500 5.81 -5.00 -23.08
C ASP A 500 5.26 -3.85 -23.92
N THR A 501 3.99 -3.47 -23.73
CA THR A 501 3.41 -2.28 -24.33
C THR A 501 2.68 -1.39 -23.30
N LEU A 502 2.46 -0.13 -23.69
CA LEU A 502 1.61 0.79 -22.95
C LEU A 502 0.34 1.07 -23.78
N PRO A 503 -0.87 1.05 -23.17
CA PRO A 503 -2.10 1.35 -23.89
C PRO A 503 -2.08 2.69 -24.64
N SER A 504 -2.96 2.80 -25.63
CA SER A 504 -3.15 4.02 -26.43
C SER A 504 -3.41 5.28 -25.57
N GLY A 505 -3.25 6.47 -26.15
CA GLY A 505 -3.38 7.74 -25.40
C GLY A 505 -4.74 7.92 -24.71
N ASP A 506 -5.83 7.59 -25.40
CA ASP A 506 -7.19 7.72 -24.84
C ASP A 506 -7.45 6.69 -23.74
N TYR A 507 -7.02 5.44 -23.95
CA TYR A 507 -7.08 4.40 -22.92
C TYR A 507 -6.31 4.80 -21.67
N TRP A 508 -5.06 5.24 -21.85
CA TRP A 508 -4.19 5.67 -20.77
C TRP A 508 -4.77 6.85 -19.99
N THR A 509 -5.45 7.77 -20.68
CA THR A 509 -6.16 8.89 -20.05
C THR A 509 -7.37 8.40 -19.25
N ALA A 510 -8.16 7.47 -19.79
CA ALA A 510 -9.29 6.86 -19.08
C ALA A 510 -8.84 6.15 -17.80
N HIS A 511 -7.71 5.42 -17.84
CA HIS A 511 -7.17 4.73 -16.68
C HIS A 511 -6.73 5.71 -15.58
N GLN A 512 -5.98 6.76 -15.94
CA GLN A 512 -5.59 7.80 -14.98
C GLN A 512 -6.79 8.54 -14.36
N ASN A 513 -7.85 8.77 -15.14
CA ASN A 513 -9.07 9.42 -14.66
C ASN A 513 -9.90 8.51 -13.73
N ALA A 514 -9.75 7.19 -13.83
CA ALA A 514 -10.52 6.24 -13.03
C ALA A 514 -10.01 6.10 -11.57
N VAL A 515 -8.74 6.47 -11.32
CA VAL A 515 -8.14 6.42 -9.98
C VAL A 515 -8.24 7.77 -9.27
N SER A 516 -8.36 7.77 -7.95
CA SER A 516 -8.41 9.01 -7.13
C SER A 516 -7.03 9.68 -7.04
N GLY A 517 -5.96 8.92 -7.14
CA GLY A 517 -4.58 9.37 -6.92
C GLY A 517 -4.24 9.43 -5.44
N GLY A 518 -2.95 9.37 -5.12
CA GLY A 518 -2.43 9.28 -3.76
C GLY A 518 -0.91 9.41 -3.71
N VAL A 519 -0.34 9.05 -2.56
CA VAL A 519 1.12 8.98 -2.34
C VAL A 519 1.45 7.59 -1.81
N PRO A 520 2.48 6.90 -2.34
CA PRO A 520 2.90 5.62 -1.81
C PRO A 520 3.27 5.68 -0.32
N ILE A 521 2.61 4.83 0.48
CA ILE A 521 2.92 4.65 1.89
C ILE A 521 4.07 3.65 1.99
N ILE A 522 5.11 4.02 2.73
CA ILE A 522 6.33 3.25 2.86
C ILE A 522 6.65 3.11 4.33
N ALA A 523 6.57 1.89 4.82
CA ALA A 523 6.89 1.60 6.21
C ALA A 523 8.41 1.70 6.42
N PRO A 524 8.88 2.25 7.56
CA PRO A 524 10.27 2.11 7.95
C PRO A 524 10.61 0.62 8.18
N PRO A 525 11.90 0.23 8.13
CA PRO A 525 12.28 -1.11 8.55
C PRO A 525 11.88 -1.33 10.02
N SER A 526 11.40 -2.52 10.38
CA SER A 526 11.09 -2.83 11.78
C SER A 526 12.34 -2.60 12.66
N PRO A 527 12.25 -1.75 13.70
CA PRO A 527 13.41 -1.47 14.55
C PRO A 527 13.85 -2.73 15.30
N TYR A 528 15.13 -2.77 15.68
CA TYR A 528 15.55 -3.70 16.73
C TYR A 528 15.07 -3.17 18.08
N SER A 529 14.98 -4.03 19.10
CA SER A 529 14.85 -3.56 20.47
C SER A 529 16.10 -2.73 20.82
N ASP A 530 15.92 -1.47 21.25
CA ASP A 530 17.01 -0.54 21.64
C ASP A 530 17.79 -0.98 22.90
N THR A 531 17.45 -2.14 23.47
CA THR A 531 18.14 -2.72 24.61
C THR A 531 19.35 -3.54 24.16
N GLN A 532 20.54 -3.24 24.66
CA GLN A 532 21.73 -4.06 24.43
C GLN A 532 21.50 -5.49 24.96
N GLY A 533 21.45 -6.47 24.06
CA GLY A 533 21.25 -7.87 24.42
C GLY A 533 22.52 -8.52 24.97
N PRO A 534 22.41 -9.74 25.54
CA PRO A 534 23.54 -10.46 26.09
C PRO A 534 24.66 -10.65 25.05
N PRO A 535 25.94 -10.68 25.46
CA PRO A 535 27.05 -11.08 24.60
C PRO A 535 26.77 -12.45 23.96
N ILE A 536 27.25 -12.63 22.73
CA ILE A 536 27.07 -13.86 21.97
C ILE A 536 28.41 -14.39 21.48
N GLU A 537 28.57 -15.71 21.53
CA GLU A 537 29.75 -16.41 21.02
C GLU A 537 29.82 -16.35 19.49
N PRO A 538 31.02 -16.27 18.90
CA PRO A 538 31.19 -16.26 17.45
C PRO A 538 30.73 -17.59 16.81
N ALA A 539 30.37 -17.53 15.53
CA ALA A 539 30.29 -18.75 14.73
C ALA A 539 31.68 -19.38 14.62
N THR A 540 31.77 -20.71 14.60
CA THR A 540 33.05 -21.43 14.52
C THR A 540 33.09 -22.35 13.31
N ASP A 541 34.26 -22.93 13.05
CA ASP A 541 34.46 -23.96 12.02
C ASP A 541 33.97 -23.53 10.63
N LEU A 542 34.12 -22.24 10.31
CA LEU A 542 33.82 -21.75 8.97
C LEU A 542 34.76 -22.47 7.99
N THR A 543 34.18 -23.07 6.95
CA THR A 543 34.88 -23.83 5.92
C THR A 543 34.33 -23.49 4.54
N VAL A 544 35.21 -23.57 3.55
CA VAL A 544 34.83 -23.52 2.13
C VAL A 544 34.48 -24.94 1.69
N THR A 545 33.24 -25.17 1.29
CA THR A 545 32.75 -26.50 0.87
C THR A 545 32.83 -26.71 -0.63
N LYS A 546 32.72 -25.63 -1.42
CA LYS A 546 32.87 -25.66 -2.87
C LYS A 546 33.39 -24.31 -3.35
N VAL A 547 34.24 -24.33 -4.38
CA VAL A 547 34.63 -23.13 -5.13
C VAL A 547 34.30 -23.34 -6.59
N ASP A 548 33.80 -22.29 -7.24
CA ASP A 548 33.44 -22.32 -8.65
C ASP A 548 33.95 -21.08 -9.42
N TYR A 549 33.56 -20.94 -10.69
CA TYR A 549 33.98 -19.80 -11.52
C TYR A 549 33.60 -18.45 -10.92
N THR A 550 32.37 -18.30 -10.42
CA THR A 550 31.85 -17.01 -9.91
C THR A 550 31.24 -17.14 -8.52
N SER A 551 31.54 -18.21 -7.79
CA SER A 551 30.93 -18.46 -6.49
C SER A 551 31.82 -19.25 -5.53
N VAL A 552 31.46 -19.14 -4.25
CA VAL A 552 32.01 -19.93 -3.16
C VAL A 552 30.87 -20.41 -2.26
N SER A 553 30.85 -21.69 -1.95
CA SER A 553 29.93 -22.28 -0.97
C SER A 553 30.62 -22.43 0.38
N LEU A 554 29.90 -22.09 1.44
CA LEU A 554 30.38 -22.03 2.82
C LEU A 554 29.55 -22.92 3.73
N SER A 555 30.17 -23.40 4.80
CA SER A 555 29.50 -24.04 5.95
C SER A 555 30.17 -23.61 7.24
N TRP A 556 29.41 -23.47 8.33
CA TRP A 556 29.93 -23.14 9.66
C TRP A 556 29.12 -23.80 10.77
N THR A 557 29.71 -23.88 11.96
CA THR A 557 29.00 -24.24 13.19
C THR A 557 28.26 -23.01 13.72
N ARG A 558 26.95 -23.16 13.96
CA ARG A 558 26.11 -22.09 14.51
C ARG A 558 26.52 -21.74 15.93
N SER A 559 26.47 -20.45 16.27
CA SER A 559 26.47 -19.99 17.66
C SER A 559 25.25 -20.53 18.42
N THR A 560 25.24 -20.39 19.75
CA THR A 560 24.19 -20.88 20.66
C THR A 560 22.81 -20.23 20.43
N THR A 561 21.81 -20.54 21.26
CA THR A 561 20.44 -20.03 21.11
C THR A 561 20.37 -18.49 21.14
N GLY A 562 19.40 -17.91 20.42
CA GLY A 562 19.15 -16.46 20.39
C GLY A 562 19.74 -15.68 19.21
N ILE A 563 20.30 -16.37 18.20
CA ILE A 563 20.80 -15.72 16.98
C ILE A 563 19.64 -15.37 16.05
N ALA A 564 19.54 -14.08 15.71
CA ALA A 564 18.60 -13.58 14.72
C ALA A 564 19.13 -13.80 13.31
N ARG A 565 20.44 -13.56 13.07
CA ARG A 565 21.06 -13.68 11.75
C ARG A 565 22.58 -13.90 11.77
N TYR A 566 23.08 -14.31 10.61
CA TYR A 566 24.49 -14.35 10.26
C TYR A 566 24.76 -13.40 9.09
N TYR A 567 25.76 -12.55 9.25
CA TYR A 567 26.33 -11.76 8.18
C TYR A 567 27.51 -12.51 7.56
N ILE A 568 27.47 -12.65 6.23
CA ILE A 568 28.59 -13.20 5.47
C ILE A 568 29.45 -12.04 5.00
N VAL A 569 30.72 -12.05 5.40
CA VAL A 569 31.66 -10.97 5.15
C VAL A 569 32.68 -11.43 4.12
N LEU A 570 32.73 -10.76 2.97
CA LEU A 570 33.66 -10.98 1.86
C LEU A 570 34.61 -9.78 1.79
N ASN A 571 35.92 -10.02 1.93
CA ASN A 571 36.96 -8.97 1.90
C ASN A 571 36.66 -7.79 2.85
N GLY A 572 36.11 -8.09 4.04
CA GLY A 572 35.76 -7.10 5.05
C GLY A 572 34.40 -6.39 4.84
N LYS A 573 33.63 -6.73 3.81
CA LYS A 573 32.29 -6.18 3.56
C LYS A 573 31.21 -7.23 3.70
N THR A 574 30.10 -6.90 4.35
CA THR A 574 28.91 -7.77 4.37
C THR A 574 28.32 -7.88 2.97
N VAL A 575 28.17 -9.11 2.47
CA VAL A 575 27.59 -9.42 1.15
C VAL A 575 26.31 -10.24 1.24
N ALA A 576 25.98 -10.77 2.42
CA ALA A 576 24.70 -11.41 2.68
C ALA A 576 24.34 -11.35 4.17
N SER A 577 23.04 -11.35 4.47
CA SER A 577 22.41 -11.45 5.79
C SER A 577 21.43 -12.61 5.76
N LEU A 578 21.70 -13.65 6.54
CA LEU A 578 20.89 -14.87 6.56
C LEU A 578 20.24 -15.06 7.93
N PRO A 579 18.98 -15.50 8.01
CA PRO A 579 18.35 -15.87 9.28
C PRO A 579 19.20 -16.84 10.09
N GLY A 580 19.20 -16.69 11.41
CA GLY A 580 20.10 -17.40 12.34
C GLY A 580 19.95 -18.91 12.36
N ARG A 581 18.93 -19.47 11.67
CA ARG A 581 18.73 -20.90 11.42
C ARG A 581 19.69 -21.49 10.38
N PHE A 582 20.18 -20.68 9.45
CA PHE A 582 21.08 -21.13 8.40
C PHE A 582 22.52 -21.27 8.90
N HIS A 583 23.23 -22.20 8.30
CA HIS A 583 24.62 -22.54 8.62
C HIS A 583 25.45 -22.88 7.38
N THR A 584 24.84 -22.71 6.20
CA THR A 584 25.45 -22.89 4.89
C THR A 584 24.87 -21.85 3.93
N THR A 585 25.65 -21.46 2.93
CA THR A 585 25.19 -20.62 1.81
C THR A 585 26.21 -20.64 0.68
N THR A 586 25.78 -20.25 -0.51
CA THR A 586 26.63 -19.98 -1.67
C THR A 586 26.61 -18.50 -2.01
N ILE A 587 27.77 -17.86 -1.94
CA ILE A 587 27.97 -16.47 -2.35
C ILE A 587 28.34 -16.44 -3.83
N GLY A 588 27.46 -15.86 -4.66
CA GLY A 588 27.66 -15.65 -6.09
C GLY A 588 28.25 -14.28 -6.43
N GLY A 589 28.24 -13.92 -7.72
CA GLY A 589 28.65 -12.60 -8.20
C GLY A 589 30.16 -12.33 -8.12
N LEU A 590 30.99 -13.35 -7.88
CA LEU A 590 32.44 -13.20 -7.78
C LEU A 590 33.09 -13.12 -9.17
N ASN A 591 34.16 -12.34 -9.29
CA ASN A 591 34.94 -12.29 -10.52
C ASN A 591 35.62 -13.64 -10.80
N PRO A 592 35.44 -14.20 -12.02
CA PRO A 592 36.11 -15.44 -12.43
C PRO A 592 37.58 -15.19 -12.77
N GLY A 593 38.36 -16.25 -12.98
CA GLY A 593 39.74 -16.14 -13.45
C GLY A 593 40.81 -16.27 -12.37
N GLY A 594 40.56 -17.01 -11.29
CA GLY A 594 41.59 -17.22 -10.27
C GLY A 594 41.69 -16.11 -9.22
N ASN A 595 40.61 -15.36 -8.97
CA ASN A 595 40.61 -14.30 -7.96
C ASN A 595 40.51 -14.90 -6.56
N THR A 596 41.29 -14.36 -5.62
CA THR A 596 41.29 -14.81 -4.22
C THR A 596 40.43 -13.89 -3.36
N TYR A 597 39.61 -14.49 -2.51
CA TYR A 597 38.71 -13.82 -1.58
C TYR A 597 38.90 -14.34 -0.16
N THR A 598 38.81 -13.46 0.82
CA THR A 598 38.79 -13.80 2.25
C THR A 598 37.36 -13.71 2.77
N LEU A 599 36.90 -14.74 3.48
CA LEU A 599 35.53 -14.83 4.00
C LEU A 599 35.52 -15.06 5.52
N SER A 600 34.57 -14.42 6.19
CA SER A 600 34.20 -14.70 7.57
C SER A 600 32.69 -14.61 7.78
N VAL A 601 32.22 -15.10 8.93
CA VAL A 601 30.81 -15.05 9.33
C VAL A 601 30.70 -14.36 10.68
N VAL A 602 29.71 -13.49 10.81
CA VAL A 602 29.44 -12.73 12.04
C VAL A 602 28.00 -12.94 12.48
N ALA A 603 27.79 -13.37 13.73
CA ALA A 603 26.45 -13.58 14.28
C ALA A 603 25.87 -12.29 14.87
N GLN A 604 24.54 -12.16 14.84
CA GLN A 604 23.81 -11.09 15.54
C GLN A 604 22.56 -11.66 16.22
N ASN A 605 22.29 -11.24 17.46
CA ASN A 605 21.09 -11.63 18.20
C ASN A 605 19.87 -10.72 17.90
N PHE A 606 18.71 -11.03 18.48
CA PHE A 606 17.47 -10.25 18.28
C PHE A 606 17.49 -8.84 18.89
N TYR A 607 18.51 -8.53 19.69
CA TYR A 607 18.74 -7.22 20.32
C TYR A 607 19.76 -6.37 19.55
N GLY A 608 20.22 -6.83 18.39
CA GLY A 608 21.22 -6.14 17.58
C GLY A 608 22.67 -6.31 18.04
N THR A 609 22.94 -7.00 19.15
CA THR A 609 24.31 -7.30 19.60
C THR A 609 25.01 -8.21 18.58
N VAL A 610 26.20 -7.80 18.15
CA VAL A 610 27.02 -8.48 17.15
C VAL A 610 28.16 -9.25 17.84
N ALA A 611 28.37 -10.50 17.45
CA ALA A 611 29.46 -11.35 17.96
C ALA A 611 30.82 -10.92 17.38
N PRO A 612 31.95 -11.37 17.98
CA PRO A 612 33.21 -11.44 17.26
C PRO A 612 33.08 -12.22 15.94
N SER A 613 33.96 -11.94 14.98
CA SER A 613 34.01 -12.68 13.73
C SER A 613 34.44 -14.14 13.95
N SER A 614 33.94 -15.05 13.11
CA SER A 614 34.46 -16.42 13.00
C SER A 614 35.93 -16.45 12.58
N ASN A 615 36.52 -17.65 12.52
CA ASN A 615 37.75 -17.88 11.76
C ASN A 615 37.58 -17.40 10.30
N THR A 616 38.67 -16.93 9.70
CA THR A 616 38.69 -16.51 8.28
C THR A 616 39.09 -17.69 7.39
N VAL A 617 38.45 -17.81 6.24
CA VAL A 617 38.81 -18.76 5.19
C VAL A 617 39.17 -18.02 3.90
N SER A 618 39.98 -18.64 3.04
CA SER A 618 40.35 -18.10 1.73
C SER A 618 39.84 -19.02 0.63
N ALA A 619 39.25 -18.45 -0.42
CA ALA A 619 38.79 -19.17 -1.60
C ALA A 619 39.35 -18.52 -2.86
N LYS A 620 39.65 -19.32 -3.89
CA LYS A 620 40.17 -18.84 -5.18
C LYS A 620 39.28 -19.33 -6.32
N THR A 621 38.59 -18.42 -7.01
CA THR A 621 37.66 -18.79 -8.10
C THR A 621 38.35 -19.56 -9.21
N LEU A 622 37.59 -20.38 -9.96
CA LEU A 622 38.15 -21.16 -11.06
C LEU A 622 38.65 -20.25 -12.20
N THR A 623 39.64 -20.74 -12.96
CA THR A 623 40.19 -20.04 -14.12
C THR A 623 39.37 -20.35 -15.36
N LEU A 624 38.99 -19.32 -16.13
CA LEU A 624 38.27 -19.50 -17.39
C LEU A 624 39.17 -20.10 -18.47
N THR A 625 38.70 -21.14 -19.15
CA THR A 625 39.39 -21.76 -20.28
C THR A 625 39.54 -20.75 -21.42
N GLY A 626 40.77 -20.38 -21.73
CA GLY A 626 41.07 -19.37 -22.75
C GLY A 626 40.49 -17.98 -22.45
N GLY A 627 40.16 -17.69 -21.19
CA GLY A 627 39.52 -16.42 -20.78
C GLY A 627 38.06 -16.28 -21.22
N LYS A 628 37.43 -17.35 -21.73
CA LYS A 628 36.08 -17.31 -22.28
C LYS A 628 35.06 -17.80 -21.25
N THR A 629 33.91 -17.11 -21.20
CA THR A 629 32.76 -17.45 -20.36
C THR A 629 31.81 -18.44 -21.04
N VAL A 630 31.85 -18.53 -22.37
CA VAL A 630 31.14 -19.55 -23.17
C VAL A 630 32.18 -20.35 -23.95
N THR A 631 32.11 -21.67 -23.91
CA THR A 631 33.08 -22.57 -24.56
C THR A 631 32.40 -23.80 -25.15
N ASN A 632 33.17 -24.67 -25.82
CA ASN A 632 32.70 -25.97 -26.32
C ASN A 632 31.43 -25.90 -27.20
N ALA A 633 31.27 -24.81 -27.95
CA ALA A 633 30.19 -24.61 -28.90
C ALA A 633 30.24 -25.67 -30.02
N LYS A 634 29.12 -26.38 -30.22
CA LYS A 634 29.00 -27.48 -31.19
C LYS A 634 27.59 -27.60 -31.77
N VAL A 635 27.53 -28.14 -32.99
CA VAL A 635 26.30 -28.53 -33.68
C VAL A 635 26.41 -30.00 -34.05
N THR A 636 25.36 -30.78 -33.79
CA THR A 636 25.28 -32.18 -34.19
C THR A 636 23.96 -32.44 -34.91
N ARG A 637 24.01 -33.08 -36.07
CA ARG A 637 22.82 -33.47 -36.84
C ARG A 637 22.66 -34.98 -36.78
N SER A 638 21.51 -35.46 -36.32
CA SER A 638 21.22 -36.90 -36.22
C SER A 638 19.72 -37.17 -36.21
N GLY A 639 19.28 -38.21 -36.93
CA GLY A 639 17.91 -38.72 -36.86
C GLY A 639 16.80 -37.70 -37.16
N GLY A 640 17.05 -36.74 -38.07
CA GLY A 640 16.09 -35.68 -38.39
C GLY A 640 16.07 -34.49 -37.42
N ASN A 641 16.97 -34.47 -36.43
CA ASN A 641 17.12 -33.39 -35.45
C ASN A 641 18.47 -32.69 -35.60
N VAL A 642 18.52 -31.46 -35.09
CA VAL A 642 19.74 -30.67 -34.91
C VAL A 642 19.88 -30.34 -33.44
N THR A 643 21.03 -30.69 -32.85
CA THR A 643 21.36 -30.36 -31.47
C THR A 643 22.45 -29.29 -31.43
N TYR A 644 22.16 -28.21 -30.74
CA TYR A 644 23.10 -27.12 -30.46
C TYR A 644 23.53 -27.22 -29.00
N SER A 645 24.84 -27.20 -28.72
CA SER A 645 25.33 -27.22 -27.35
C SER A 645 26.51 -26.28 -27.13
N ALA A 646 26.60 -25.71 -25.94
CA ALA A 646 27.76 -24.97 -25.46
C ALA A 646 27.85 -25.03 -23.94
N ASP A 647 29.05 -24.79 -23.41
CA ASP A 647 29.29 -24.67 -21.98
C ASP A 647 29.23 -23.20 -21.56
N PHE A 648 28.34 -22.86 -20.63
CA PHE A 648 28.20 -21.52 -20.06
C PHE A 648 28.78 -21.52 -18.65
N LEU A 649 30.02 -21.06 -18.51
CA LEU A 649 30.82 -21.19 -17.28
C LEU A 649 30.48 -20.15 -16.20
N VAL A 650 29.70 -19.14 -16.57
CA VAL A 650 29.20 -18.10 -15.66
C VAL A 650 27.68 -17.94 -15.84
N PRO A 651 26.97 -17.42 -14.83
CA PRO A 651 25.52 -17.26 -14.92
C PRO A 651 25.09 -16.24 -15.98
N TYR A 652 24.00 -16.55 -16.70
CA TYR A 652 23.33 -15.64 -17.62
C TYR A 652 21.81 -15.67 -17.45
N SER A 653 21.13 -14.53 -17.68
CA SER A 653 19.66 -14.49 -17.79
C SER A 653 19.17 -15.11 -19.09
N PHE A 654 19.90 -14.85 -20.17
CA PHE A 654 19.54 -15.30 -21.51
C PHE A 654 20.66 -16.17 -22.09
N HIS A 655 20.29 -17.39 -22.44
CA HIS A 655 21.09 -18.31 -23.23
C HIS A 655 20.47 -18.36 -24.63
N ARG A 656 21.18 -17.78 -25.61
CA ARG A 656 20.68 -17.70 -26.98
C ARG A 656 21.52 -18.52 -27.95
N VAL A 657 20.85 -19.16 -28.90
CA VAL A 657 21.47 -19.84 -30.03
C VAL A 657 20.91 -19.23 -31.32
N TYR A 658 21.69 -18.38 -31.97
CA TYR A 658 21.32 -17.84 -33.27
C TYR A 658 21.78 -18.76 -34.39
N VAL A 659 20.87 -19.07 -35.29
CA VAL A 659 21.08 -20.00 -36.41
C VAL A 659 21.03 -19.21 -37.71
N SER A 660 22.13 -19.28 -38.48
CA SER A 660 22.22 -18.68 -39.81
C SER A 660 21.79 -19.69 -40.88
N PRO A 661 21.03 -19.27 -41.90
CA PRO A 661 20.80 -20.08 -43.10
C PRO A 661 22.07 -20.16 -43.95
N THR A 662 22.13 -21.15 -44.84
CA THR A 662 23.20 -21.31 -45.85
C THR A 662 23.12 -20.25 -46.95
N VAL A 663 21.91 -19.76 -47.25
CA VAL A 663 21.66 -18.66 -48.19
C VAL A 663 21.19 -17.45 -47.40
N LYS A 664 21.90 -16.33 -47.53
CA LYS A 664 21.60 -15.09 -46.80
C LYS A 664 20.20 -14.55 -47.18
N PRO A 665 19.30 -14.33 -46.20
CA PRO A 665 17.97 -13.78 -46.45
C PRO A 665 18.01 -12.27 -46.70
N ALA A 666 16.88 -11.72 -47.15
CA ALA A 666 16.71 -10.27 -47.32
C ALA A 666 16.74 -9.50 -46.00
N SER A 667 16.20 -10.07 -44.92
CA SER A 667 16.23 -9.51 -43.57
C SER A 667 16.60 -10.56 -42.52
N CYS A 668 17.33 -10.14 -41.49
CA CYS A 668 17.72 -10.98 -40.35
C CYS A 668 18.19 -10.16 -39.15
N TRP A 669 18.35 -10.82 -38.00
CA TRP A 669 19.04 -10.22 -36.86
C TRP A 669 20.55 -10.18 -37.10
N LEU A 670 21.14 -8.99 -36.95
CA LEU A 670 22.57 -8.79 -37.18
C LEU A 670 23.34 -8.88 -35.88
N ILE A 671 24.34 -9.76 -35.83
CA ILE A 671 25.25 -9.91 -34.69
C ILE A 671 26.65 -9.57 -35.16
N ALA A 672 27.31 -8.65 -34.45
CA ALA A 672 28.66 -8.23 -34.77
C ALA A 672 29.63 -9.41 -34.69
N THR A 673 30.44 -9.59 -35.73
CA THR A 673 31.55 -10.55 -35.78
C THR A 673 32.88 -9.78 -35.79
N ASP A 674 34.00 -10.51 -35.75
CA ASP A 674 35.34 -9.92 -35.94
C ASP A 674 35.53 -9.30 -37.35
N SER A 675 34.58 -9.50 -38.27
CA SER A 675 34.52 -8.87 -39.59
C SER A 675 33.29 -7.98 -39.70
N PRO A 676 33.41 -6.67 -39.44
CA PRO A 676 32.29 -5.73 -39.51
C PRO A 676 31.60 -5.67 -40.89
N ALA A 677 32.31 -6.06 -41.94
CA ALA A 677 31.78 -6.13 -43.31
C ALA A 677 30.87 -7.34 -43.57
N ASP A 678 30.89 -8.36 -42.69
CA ASP A 678 30.10 -9.58 -42.81
C ASP A 678 29.54 -9.99 -41.42
N PRO A 679 28.51 -9.27 -40.93
CA PRO A 679 27.86 -9.62 -39.67
C PRO A 679 27.15 -10.96 -39.77
N PHE A 680 27.09 -11.68 -38.65
CA PHE A 680 26.31 -12.90 -38.54
C PHE A 680 24.83 -12.56 -38.70
N CYS A 681 24.13 -13.37 -39.49
CA CYS A 681 22.74 -13.15 -39.88
C CYS A 681 21.86 -14.24 -39.26
N GLY A 682 21.25 -13.94 -38.12
CA GLY A 682 20.36 -14.85 -37.40
C GLY A 682 18.95 -14.83 -38.00
N THR A 683 18.54 -15.92 -38.63
CA THR A 683 17.15 -16.11 -39.12
C THR A 683 16.30 -16.88 -38.12
N TRP A 684 16.94 -17.70 -37.28
CA TRP A 684 16.30 -18.29 -36.12
C TRP A 684 17.09 -17.97 -34.87
N VAL A 685 16.40 -17.95 -33.74
CA VAL A 685 17.01 -17.89 -32.42
C VAL A 685 16.33 -18.91 -31.53
N ILE A 686 17.10 -19.64 -30.76
CA ILE A 686 16.60 -20.30 -29.56
C ILE A 686 16.90 -19.35 -28.41
N GLU A 687 15.89 -18.86 -27.69
CA GLU A 687 16.07 -18.07 -26.48
C GLU A 687 15.55 -18.86 -25.29
N ASN A 688 16.46 -19.26 -24.40
CA ASN A 688 16.22 -20.10 -23.24
C ASN A 688 15.50 -21.41 -23.57
N THR A 689 14.18 -21.39 -23.77
CA THR A 689 13.34 -22.57 -23.99
C THR A 689 12.54 -22.51 -25.28
N THR A 690 12.61 -21.44 -26.07
CA THR A 690 11.73 -21.27 -27.24
C THR A 690 12.54 -21.05 -28.50
N LEU A 691 12.21 -21.78 -29.55
CA LEU A 691 12.71 -21.56 -30.92
C LEU A 691 11.81 -20.53 -31.59
N LEU A 692 12.43 -19.50 -32.16
CA LEU A 692 11.76 -18.41 -32.87
C LEU A 692 12.36 -18.19 -34.26
N SER A 693 11.54 -17.70 -35.20
CA SER A 693 11.98 -17.22 -36.52
C SER A 693 11.94 -15.70 -36.58
N TYR A 694 12.88 -15.11 -37.32
CA TYR A 694 12.97 -13.68 -37.50
C TYR A 694 11.74 -13.14 -38.23
N ALA A 695 11.12 -12.10 -37.68
CA ALA A 695 9.90 -11.48 -38.20
C ALA A 695 10.09 -10.00 -38.60
N GLY A 696 11.30 -9.45 -38.44
CA GLY A 696 11.59 -8.06 -38.79
C GLY A 696 11.47 -7.78 -40.29
N ALA A 697 10.80 -6.67 -40.62
CA ALA A 697 10.67 -6.18 -41.99
C ALA A 697 12.01 -5.71 -42.57
N THR A 698 12.91 -5.22 -41.71
CA THR A 698 14.29 -4.82 -42.05
C THR A 698 15.27 -5.50 -41.10
N SER A 699 16.54 -5.65 -41.50
CA SER A 699 17.56 -6.28 -40.65
C SER A 699 17.85 -5.47 -39.39
N GLY A 700 18.06 -6.15 -38.26
CA GLY A 700 18.36 -5.53 -36.97
C GLY A 700 17.15 -5.07 -36.15
N GLN A 701 15.93 -5.39 -36.57
CA GLN A 701 14.72 -5.22 -35.75
C GLN A 701 14.57 -6.41 -34.80
N TRP A 702 14.44 -6.18 -33.50
CA TRP A 702 14.18 -7.26 -32.54
C TRP A 702 12.71 -7.69 -32.63
N SER A 703 12.40 -8.54 -33.61
CA SER A 703 11.06 -9.03 -33.88
C SER A 703 11.11 -10.49 -34.29
N TRP A 704 10.36 -11.34 -33.59
CA TRP A 704 10.48 -12.79 -33.64
C TRP A 704 9.11 -13.45 -33.52
N ASN A 705 8.89 -14.54 -34.29
CA ASN A 705 7.70 -15.38 -34.19
C ASN A 705 8.04 -16.73 -33.55
N PRO A 706 7.30 -17.19 -32.54
CA PRO A 706 7.54 -18.49 -31.92
C PRO A 706 7.27 -19.63 -32.91
N ILE A 707 8.12 -20.65 -32.88
CA ILE A 707 7.98 -21.88 -33.67
C ILE A 707 7.67 -23.08 -32.76
N ALA A 708 8.49 -23.29 -31.73
CA ALA A 708 8.41 -24.48 -30.88
C ALA A 708 8.98 -24.25 -29.48
N TYR A 709 8.42 -24.97 -28.50
CA TYR A 709 9.00 -25.11 -27.16
C TYR A 709 10.11 -26.18 -27.19
N VAL A 710 11.33 -25.77 -26.85
CA VAL A 710 12.58 -26.53 -26.92
C VAL A 710 13.45 -26.25 -25.68
N PRO A 711 13.06 -26.75 -24.49
CA PRO A 711 13.84 -26.55 -23.28
C PRO A 711 15.21 -27.25 -23.39
N PRO A 712 16.28 -26.67 -22.81
CA PRO A 712 17.60 -27.29 -22.84
C PRO A 712 17.67 -28.48 -21.88
N THR A 713 18.45 -29.49 -22.27
CA THR A 713 19.04 -30.43 -21.31
C THR A 713 20.30 -29.78 -20.74
N ILE A 714 20.38 -29.68 -19.41
CA ILE A 714 21.51 -29.07 -18.70
C ILE A 714 22.27 -30.18 -17.96
N ASN A 715 23.58 -30.30 -18.22
CA ASN A 715 24.48 -31.21 -17.50
C ASN A 715 25.75 -30.47 -17.10
N GLY A 716 25.87 -30.12 -15.82
CA GLY A 716 26.91 -29.21 -15.35
C GLY A 716 26.80 -27.86 -16.05
N TYR A 717 27.84 -27.48 -16.79
CA TYR A 717 27.87 -26.25 -17.58
C TYR A 717 27.33 -26.38 -18.99
N THR A 718 27.12 -27.61 -19.47
CA THR A 718 26.69 -27.84 -20.85
C THR A 718 25.19 -27.67 -20.98
N TYR A 719 24.78 -26.68 -21.77
CA TYR A 719 23.41 -26.52 -22.23
C TYR A 719 23.28 -27.13 -23.60
N SER A 720 22.21 -27.90 -23.83
CA SER A 720 21.95 -28.57 -25.12
C SER A 720 20.49 -28.42 -25.53
N TRP A 721 20.26 -27.81 -26.70
CA TRP A 721 18.94 -27.64 -27.30
C TRP A 721 18.82 -28.56 -28.51
N THR A 722 17.73 -29.32 -28.58
CA THR A 722 17.44 -30.19 -29.72
C THR A 722 16.19 -29.71 -30.44
N VAL A 723 16.32 -29.36 -31.72
CA VAL A 723 15.22 -28.92 -32.60
C VAL A 723 15.02 -29.93 -33.73
N LYS A 724 13.83 -29.94 -34.33
CA LYS A 724 13.62 -30.71 -35.57
C LYS A 724 14.31 -29.99 -36.72
N ALA A 725 15.00 -30.74 -37.59
CA ALA A 725 15.64 -30.16 -38.77
C ALA A 725 14.62 -29.51 -39.73
N SER A 726 13.35 -29.96 -39.70
CA SER A 726 12.24 -29.36 -40.44
C SER A 726 11.87 -27.94 -39.98
N ASP A 727 12.24 -27.55 -38.76
CA ASP A 727 11.89 -26.24 -38.20
C ASP A 727 12.94 -25.18 -38.56
N VAL A 728 14.14 -25.63 -38.97
CA VAL A 728 15.31 -24.81 -39.33
C VAL A 728 15.89 -25.24 -40.68
N VAL A 729 15.01 -25.39 -41.69
CA VAL A 729 15.39 -25.86 -43.03
C VAL A 729 16.44 -24.93 -43.66
N GLY A 730 17.51 -25.52 -44.20
CA GLY A 730 18.59 -24.76 -44.81
C GLY A 730 19.50 -24.05 -43.80
N SER A 731 19.41 -24.36 -42.51
CA SER A 731 20.37 -23.91 -41.50
C SER A 731 21.80 -24.37 -41.84
N SER A 732 22.76 -23.48 -41.66
CA SER A 732 24.20 -23.79 -41.70
C SER A 732 24.68 -24.37 -40.36
N ASP A 733 25.93 -24.82 -40.31
CA ASP A 733 26.60 -25.22 -39.07
C ASP A 733 27.41 -24.07 -38.45
N TYR A 734 27.37 -22.88 -39.06
CA TYR A 734 27.90 -21.63 -38.50
C TYR A 734 26.83 -20.99 -37.60
N ILE A 735 27.01 -21.16 -36.29
CA ILE A 735 26.04 -20.85 -35.23
C ILE A 735 26.68 -19.88 -34.25
N SER A 736 25.89 -18.96 -33.71
CA SER A 736 26.30 -18.07 -32.63
C SER A 736 25.61 -18.46 -31.33
N PHE A 737 26.41 -18.80 -30.31
CA PHE A 737 25.95 -18.95 -28.93
C PHE A 737 26.20 -17.65 -28.19
N GLN A 738 25.16 -17.11 -27.56
CA GLN A 738 25.23 -15.86 -26.81
C GLN A 738 24.79 -16.05 -25.36
N GLY A 739 25.56 -15.48 -24.45
CA GLY A 739 25.16 -15.26 -23.06
C GLY A 739 24.95 -13.76 -22.81
N GLU A 740 23.83 -13.39 -22.19
CA GLU A 740 23.49 -12.01 -21.82
C GLU A 740 22.75 -11.94 -20.47
N GLY A 741 22.99 -10.87 -19.70
CA GLY A 741 22.43 -10.65 -18.35
C GLY A 741 23.30 -11.27 -17.25
N TYR A 742 23.63 -10.53 -16.19
CA TYR A 742 24.46 -10.94 -15.02
C TYR A 742 25.92 -11.38 -15.31
N GLY A 743 26.24 -11.77 -16.55
CA GLY A 743 27.59 -11.93 -17.09
C GLY A 743 27.85 -10.95 -18.24
N PRO A 744 29.11 -10.81 -18.68
CA PRO A 744 29.44 -9.98 -19.82
C PRO A 744 28.79 -10.52 -21.10
N LEU A 745 28.16 -9.65 -21.90
CA LEU A 745 27.65 -10.01 -23.22
C LEU A 745 28.74 -10.73 -24.02
N THR A 746 28.48 -11.99 -24.36
CA THR A 746 29.47 -12.87 -24.99
C THR A 746 28.83 -13.54 -26.19
N ASN A 747 29.46 -13.45 -27.36
CA ASN A 747 29.11 -14.24 -28.54
C ASN A 747 30.24 -15.21 -28.86
N VAL A 748 29.92 -16.48 -29.05
CA VAL A 748 30.85 -17.54 -29.48
C VAL A 748 30.31 -18.21 -30.72
N TYR A 749 31.15 -18.31 -31.74
CA TYR A 749 30.78 -18.90 -33.01
C TYR A 749 31.36 -20.30 -33.15
N THR A 750 30.63 -21.20 -33.78
CA THR A 750 31.18 -22.45 -34.31
C THR A 750 32.07 -22.16 -35.53
N ALA A 751 32.84 -23.16 -35.96
CA ALA A 751 33.63 -23.03 -37.18
C ALA A 751 32.73 -22.79 -38.40
N LYS A 752 33.16 -21.90 -39.31
CA LYS A 752 32.50 -21.65 -40.59
C LYS A 752 32.60 -22.87 -41.52
#